data_AF-A0A1F1Z471-F1
#
_entry.id   AF-A0A1F1Z471-F1
#
_cell.length_a   1.000
_cell.length_b   1.000
_cell.length_c   1.000
_cell.angle_alpha   90.00
_cell.angle_beta   90.00
_cell.angle_gamma   90.00
#
_symmetry.space_group_name_H-M   'P 1'
#
loop_
_entity.id
_entity.type
_entity.pdbx_description
1 polymer ?
#
loop_
_entity_poly.entity_id
_entity_poly.type
_entity_poly.pdbx_seq_one_letter_code
_entity_poly.pdbx_strand_id
1 'polypeptide(L)'
;MSFLKSGLLAVGIFATAILATTVAFLGVTLYSTIDGHLGEYGVEVESDRTASERASFYSELADFARSNDFDIAVNYSSLAVSGGEQRVYSSSLPPDGGRVERPRFERGEVDILYPLEDFPYSDPRQLLHIKGSATDEQHLLRWLDEQGLEAVPLTRYFTEIFASSTIPILLILSVLLCLVLSAGHVLARSREVGVHRLLGLSVAETTRIEIQRQRFALTIVYLGGPLLVAGLLYAYNGWAESWVFWRMYFTISVILSVCLLVGYLGGQFLVRRTSIPQSIKGKIHARPILYSLTVVRGVTLVAALSVVATLVGFSAELEARHRLQGAWDAHRGPQELALNANTAFEDWSDTETAAPFRVADKAGDVLLVDPYWITWPVQLEAPVLLVNQEFARQAGVSMLDGAVVTVCSPGELSVHSRNVIENSLEFEAGYANEPAPDIEWRDGCSLGSVFTYDVNYRPQVDNPILVILPRGLAPLGDHNLMSKVSQQVLLTASPDVPSQMLKGATGNTLAFFRPREDSWQASIRTAEQNVALWGLNGFASVLLVSVLVGATVLTFRVTYRRKIHVAYVCGRSPWWVAKEAVAFEVAFFLAMIGWLLYKVRDHWIQAESRVPSTWSIGFENQWTPSTIFAVLGFGAVWFVVSVGLMHKAASQWDARGGAEPQ
;
A
#
# COMPACT_ATOMS: atom_id res chain seq x y z
N MET A 1 -37.46 15.42 7.96
CA MET A 1 -37.55 14.20 8.82
C MET A 1 -38.18 12.96 8.14
N SER A 2 -38.41 12.96 6.81
CA SER A 2 -39.04 11.83 6.07
C SER A 2 -38.06 10.80 5.47
N PHE A 3 -36.75 11.09 5.47
CA PHE A 3 -35.73 10.24 4.82
C PHE A 3 -35.18 9.09 5.70
N LEU A 4 -35.60 9.00 6.96
CA LEU A 4 -35.17 7.96 7.93
C LEU A 4 -36.15 6.77 8.07
N LYS A 5 -37.14 6.65 7.16
CA LYS A 5 -37.92 5.40 6.99
C LYS A 5 -37.20 4.37 6.12
N SER A 6 -36.03 4.72 5.57
CA SER A 6 -35.15 3.87 4.77
C SER A 6 -34.55 2.77 5.65
N GLY A 7 -34.95 1.51 5.44
CA GLY A 7 -34.43 0.38 6.21
C GLY A 7 -32.93 0.15 5.97
N LEU A 8 -32.29 -0.68 6.82
CA LEU A 8 -30.88 -1.06 6.71
C LEU A 8 -30.48 -1.54 5.30
N LEU A 9 -31.43 -2.13 4.56
CA LEU A 9 -31.23 -2.52 3.17
C LEU A 9 -30.99 -1.34 2.22
N ALA A 10 -31.65 -0.19 2.42
CA ALA A 10 -31.41 1.02 1.64
C ALA A 10 -30.00 1.56 1.89
N VAL A 11 -29.55 1.56 3.15
CA VAL A 11 -28.17 1.91 3.51
C VAL A 11 -27.18 0.97 2.82
N GLY A 12 -27.49 -0.34 2.80
CA GLY A 12 -26.71 -1.32 2.05
C GLY A 12 -26.63 -1.00 0.56
N ILE A 13 -27.75 -0.66 -0.09
CA ILE A 13 -27.81 -0.30 -1.52
C ILE A 13 -26.99 0.97 -1.81
N PHE A 14 -27.05 2.00 -0.97
CA PHE A 14 -26.19 3.19 -1.16
C PHE A 14 -24.71 2.88 -0.91
N ALA A 15 -24.41 2.02 0.08
CA ALA A 15 -23.05 1.61 0.37
C ALA A 15 -22.42 0.86 -0.81
N THR A 16 -23.16 0.02 -1.55
CA THR A 16 -22.59 -0.66 -2.74
C THR A 16 -22.13 0.32 -3.80
N ALA A 17 -22.88 1.38 -4.06
CA ALA A 17 -22.52 2.40 -5.05
C ALA A 17 -21.22 3.13 -4.66
N ILE A 18 -21.15 3.57 -3.39
CA ILE A 18 -20.00 4.32 -2.87
C ILE A 18 -18.77 3.40 -2.86
N LEU A 19 -18.88 2.22 -2.27
CA LEU A 19 -17.75 1.28 -2.15
C LEU A 19 -17.29 0.77 -3.52
N ALA A 20 -18.20 0.49 -4.46
CA ALA A 20 -17.82 0.10 -5.82
C ALA A 20 -17.09 1.23 -6.56
N THR A 21 -17.54 2.48 -6.40
CA THR A 21 -16.85 3.65 -6.98
C THR A 21 -15.44 3.79 -6.41
N THR A 22 -15.32 3.74 -5.07
CA THR A 22 -14.04 3.88 -4.38
C THR A 22 -13.07 2.76 -4.75
N VAL A 23 -13.49 1.50 -4.65
CA VAL A 23 -12.62 0.34 -4.98
C VAL A 23 -12.24 0.36 -6.46
N ALA A 24 -13.14 0.75 -7.37
CA ALA A 24 -12.80 0.87 -8.79
C ALA A 24 -11.80 1.99 -9.05
N PHE A 25 -11.99 3.17 -8.47
CA PHE A 25 -11.06 4.29 -8.60
C PHE A 25 -9.65 3.87 -8.15
N LEU A 26 -9.54 3.29 -6.95
CA LEU A 26 -8.27 2.83 -6.40
C LEU A 26 -7.66 1.69 -7.21
N GLY A 27 -8.49 0.77 -7.69
CA GLY A 27 -8.06 -0.35 -8.52
C GLY A 27 -7.48 0.12 -9.85
N VAL A 28 -8.07 1.13 -10.48
CA VAL A 28 -7.55 1.70 -11.73
C VAL A 28 -6.33 2.58 -11.48
N THR A 29 -6.29 3.37 -10.41
CA THR A 29 -5.06 4.09 -10.03
C THR A 29 -3.91 3.09 -9.88
N LEU A 30 -4.10 2.03 -9.09
CA LEU A 30 -3.07 0.99 -8.90
C LEU A 30 -2.68 0.36 -10.24
N TYR A 31 -3.67 -0.01 -11.07
CA TYR A 31 -3.44 -0.56 -12.41
C TYR A 31 -2.62 0.35 -13.31
N SER A 32 -2.91 1.65 -13.32
CA SER A 32 -2.18 2.64 -14.11
C SER A 32 -0.78 2.90 -13.56
N THR A 33 -0.57 2.88 -12.23
CA THR A 33 0.74 3.13 -11.60
C THR A 33 1.73 1.99 -11.83
N ILE A 34 1.27 0.74 -11.91
CA ILE A 34 2.14 -0.43 -12.11
C ILE A 34 2.21 -0.86 -13.59
N ASP A 35 1.85 0.04 -14.50
CA ASP A 35 1.84 -0.19 -15.94
C ASP A 35 1.03 -1.43 -16.36
N GLY A 36 -0.07 -1.73 -15.64
CA GLY A 36 -0.93 -2.88 -15.92
C GLY A 36 -1.56 -2.86 -17.32
N HIS A 37 -1.54 -1.71 -17.99
CA HIS A 37 -1.95 -1.56 -19.40
C HIS A 37 -0.99 -2.23 -20.38
N LEU A 38 0.24 -2.52 -19.97
CA LEU A 38 1.26 -3.24 -20.75
C LEU A 38 1.07 -4.76 -20.72
N GLY A 39 0.29 -5.29 -19.77
CA GLY A 39 -0.01 -6.73 -19.68
C GLY A 39 0.09 -7.29 -18.27
N GLU A 40 -0.49 -8.49 -18.07
CA GLU A 40 -0.36 -9.25 -16.81
C GLU A 40 0.84 -10.20 -16.82
N TYR A 41 1.37 -10.52 -18.00
CA TYR A 41 2.49 -11.43 -18.23
C TYR A 41 3.71 -10.64 -18.67
N GLY A 42 4.89 -11.22 -18.44
CA GLY A 42 6.15 -10.63 -18.87
C GLY A 42 7.23 -11.68 -18.96
N VAL A 43 8.27 -11.38 -19.72
CA VAL A 43 9.45 -12.24 -19.87
C VAL A 43 10.69 -11.36 -19.71
N GLU A 44 11.63 -11.83 -18.91
CA GLU A 44 12.96 -11.22 -18.77
C GLU A 44 13.96 -12.06 -19.54
N VAL A 45 14.67 -11.45 -20.48
CA VAL A 45 15.74 -12.11 -21.23
C VAL A 45 17.03 -11.97 -20.42
N GLU A 46 17.50 -13.06 -19.81
CA GLU A 46 18.67 -13.06 -18.92
C GLU A 46 19.99 -13.12 -19.68
N SER A 47 20.05 -13.89 -20.78
CA SER A 47 21.29 -14.06 -21.54
C SER A 47 21.09 -14.30 -23.02
N ASP A 48 22.08 -13.87 -23.81
CA ASP A 48 22.21 -14.18 -25.23
C ASP A 48 23.39 -15.15 -25.43
N ARG A 49 23.11 -16.40 -25.83
CA ARG A 49 24.12 -17.44 -26.03
C ARG A 49 25.00 -17.20 -27.26
N THR A 50 24.58 -16.31 -28.17
CA THR A 50 25.27 -16.03 -29.43
C THR A 50 26.15 -14.79 -29.40
N ALA A 51 25.97 -13.92 -28.39
CA ALA A 51 26.77 -12.70 -28.13
C ALA A 51 27.03 -11.83 -29.38
N SER A 52 26.05 -11.72 -30.28
CA SER A 52 26.16 -10.93 -31.51
C SER A 52 25.12 -9.81 -31.54
N GLU A 53 25.47 -8.62 -32.03
CA GLU A 53 24.51 -7.53 -32.21
C GLU A 53 23.37 -7.95 -33.15
N ARG A 54 22.13 -7.86 -32.67
CA ARG A 54 20.93 -8.26 -33.42
C ARG A 54 20.13 -7.04 -33.87
N ALA A 55 20.65 -6.33 -34.87
CA ALA A 55 20.04 -5.09 -35.36
C ALA A 55 18.57 -5.24 -35.81
N SER A 56 18.12 -6.43 -36.20
CA SER A 56 16.73 -6.72 -36.61
C SER A 56 15.83 -7.31 -35.51
N PHE A 57 16.35 -7.53 -34.29
CA PHE A 57 15.62 -8.28 -33.25
C PHE A 57 14.23 -7.70 -32.94
N TYR A 58 14.15 -6.39 -32.70
CA TYR A 58 12.88 -5.75 -32.34
C TYR A 58 11.87 -5.72 -33.50
N SER A 59 12.35 -5.69 -34.75
CA SER A 59 11.51 -5.84 -35.93
C SER A 59 10.94 -7.26 -36.03
N GLU A 60 11.79 -8.27 -35.86
CA GLU A 60 11.36 -9.68 -35.89
C GLU A 60 10.43 -10.01 -34.73
N LEU A 61 10.68 -9.44 -33.55
CA LEU A 61 9.84 -9.58 -32.36
C LEU A 61 8.46 -8.93 -32.57
N ALA A 62 8.41 -7.73 -33.16
CA ALA A 62 7.16 -7.05 -33.47
C ALA A 62 6.32 -7.86 -34.49
N ASP A 63 6.96 -8.39 -35.53
CA ASP A 63 6.30 -9.24 -36.53
C ASP A 63 5.83 -10.57 -35.95
N PHE A 64 6.62 -11.17 -35.07
CA PHE A 64 6.21 -12.35 -34.31
C PHE A 64 4.97 -12.09 -33.46
N ALA A 65 4.95 -11.00 -32.70
CA ALA A 65 3.80 -10.63 -31.86
C ALA A 65 2.54 -10.39 -32.70
N ARG A 66 2.64 -9.62 -33.79
CA ARG A 66 1.51 -9.33 -34.70
C ARG A 66 0.98 -10.58 -35.40
N SER A 67 1.86 -11.48 -35.84
CA SER A 67 1.44 -12.72 -36.52
C SER A 67 0.73 -13.70 -35.59
N ASN A 68 0.92 -13.57 -34.28
CA ASN A 68 0.29 -14.38 -33.25
C ASN A 68 -0.83 -13.64 -32.48
N ASP A 69 -1.23 -12.44 -32.92
CA ASP A 69 -2.35 -11.66 -32.37
C ASP A 69 -2.21 -11.28 -30.88
N PHE A 70 -1.00 -10.89 -30.46
CA PHE A 70 -0.76 -10.34 -29.12
C PHE A 70 0.20 -9.14 -29.16
N ASP A 71 0.19 -8.30 -28.11
CA ASP A 71 1.07 -7.14 -28.02
C ASP A 71 2.25 -7.41 -27.09
N ILE A 72 3.44 -6.98 -27.52
CA ILE A 72 4.64 -6.87 -26.70
C ILE A 72 4.95 -5.40 -26.50
N ALA A 73 5.37 -5.03 -25.29
CA ALA A 73 5.81 -3.68 -24.98
C ALA A 73 7.07 -3.67 -24.13
N VAL A 74 7.91 -2.67 -24.34
CA VAL A 74 9.13 -2.40 -23.56
C VAL A 74 9.04 -0.98 -23.03
N ASN A 75 9.10 -0.86 -21.70
CA ASN A 75 9.29 0.41 -21.03
C ASN A 75 10.75 0.84 -21.17
N TYR A 76 11.00 2.10 -21.51
CA TYR A 76 12.35 2.63 -21.67
C TYR A 76 12.43 4.09 -21.26
N SER A 77 13.47 4.43 -20.51
CA SER A 77 13.80 5.83 -20.19
C SER A 77 15.30 6.02 -20.24
N SER A 78 15.74 7.07 -20.92
CA SER A 78 17.15 7.44 -21.00
C SER A 78 17.30 8.94 -21.11
N LEU A 79 18.29 9.50 -20.44
CA LEU A 79 18.61 10.92 -20.58
C LEU A 79 19.11 11.26 -21.99
N ALA A 80 19.92 10.41 -22.61
CA ALA A 80 20.46 10.67 -23.94
C ALA A 80 19.40 10.61 -25.06
N VAL A 81 18.46 9.64 -24.97
CA VAL A 81 17.50 9.37 -26.06
C VAL A 81 16.13 10.01 -25.80
N SER A 82 15.65 9.98 -24.56
CA SER A 82 14.33 10.49 -24.19
C SER A 82 14.35 11.75 -23.34
N GLY A 83 15.53 12.27 -22.97
CA GLY A 83 15.63 13.39 -22.03
C GLY A 83 15.08 13.04 -20.64
N GLY A 84 15.01 11.75 -20.31
CA GLY A 84 14.41 11.23 -19.08
C GLY A 84 12.90 11.05 -19.10
N GLU A 85 12.25 11.30 -20.24
CA GLU A 85 10.84 10.98 -20.45
C GLU A 85 10.67 9.45 -20.57
N GLN A 86 9.76 8.86 -19.78
CA GLN A 86 9.44 7.45 -19.92
C GLN A 86 8.67 7.22 -21.24
N ARG A 87 9.17 6.30 -22.06
CA ARG A 87 8.59 5.93 -23.36
C ARG A 87 8.26 4.44 -23.37
N VAL A 88 7.18 4.10 -24.06
CA VAL A 88 6.74 2.71 -24.25
C VAL A 88 6.92 2.36 -25.72
N TYR A 89 7.73 1.35 -26.02
CA TYR A 89 7.88 0.82 -27.37
C TYR A 89 7.00 -0.42 -27.51
N SER A 90 6.04 -0.44 -28.43
CA SER A 90 5.02 -1.49 -28.49
C SER A 90 4.74 -1.99 -29.91
N SER A 91 4.59 -3.32 -30.05
CA SER A 91 4.22 -3.97 -31.31
C SER A 91 2.78 -3.68 -31.76
N SER A 92 1.96 -3.12 -30.85
CA SER A 92 0.58 -2.69 -31.12
C SER A 92 0.51 -1.51 -32.11
N LEU A 93 1.60 -0.75 -32.25
CA LEU A 93 1.73 0.30 -33.24
C LEU A 93 2.37 -0.26 -34.52
N PRO A 94 1.94 0.19 -35.71
CA PRO A 94 2.61 -0.15 -36.96
C PRO A 94 4.00 0.52 -37.02
N PRO A 95 4.94 0.01 -37.84
CA PRO A 95 6.32 0.52 -37.92
C PRO A 95 6.42 2.03 -38.18
N ASP A 96 5.48 2.60 -38.95
CA ASP A 96 5.42 4.03 -39.28
C ASP A 96 4.40 4.82 -38.42
N GLY A 97 3.96 4.25 -37.30
CA GLY A 97 2.87 4.78 -36.47
C GLY A 97 3.18 6.12 -35.79
N GLY A 98 4.47 6.46 -35.68
CA GLY A 98 4.94 7.68 -35.01
C GLY A 98 4.62 7.74 -33.52
N ARG A 99 4.87 8.90 -32.91
CA ARG A 99 4.55 9.18 -31.49
C ARG A 99 3.05 9.19 -31.26
N VAL A 100 2.56 8.34 -30.36
CA VAL A 100 1.16 8.33 -29.92
C VAL A 100 1.10 8.58 -28.42
N GLU A 101 0.29 9.55 -28.01
CA GLU A 101 0.06 9.84 -26.58
C GLU A 101 -1.22 9.15 -26.10
N ARG A 102 -1.11 8.41 -24.99
CA ARG A 102 -2.25 7.80 -24.31
C ARG A 102 -2.37 8.38 -22.90
N PRO A 103 -3.52 8.97 -22.52
CA PRO A 103 -3.68 9.49 -21.17
C PRO A 103 -3.74 8.35 -20.16
N ARG A 104 -2.96 8.48 -19.08
CA ARG A 104 -3.04 7.60 -17.90
C ARG A 104 -4.26 7.94 -17.07
N PHE A 105 -4.64 7.04 -16.15
CA PHE A 105 -5.77 7.30 -15.28
C PHE A 105 -5.56 8.54 -14.41
N GLU A 106 -4.32 8.77 -13.98
CA GLU A 106 -3.98 9.95 -13.20
C GLU A 106 -3.97 11.23 -14.00
N ARG A 107 -4.46 12.30 -13.38
CA ARG A 107 -4.73 13.56 -14.07
C ARG A 107 -3.41 14.19 -14.53
N GLY A 108 -3.29 14.34 -15.85
CA GLY A 108 -2.17 15.05 -16.48
C GLY A 108 -0.97 14.14 -16.79
N GLU A 109 -1.04 12.85 -16.46
CA GLU A 109 -0.04 11.87 -16.87
C GLU A 109 -0.41 11.27 -18.23
N VAL A 110 0.61 11.04 -19.07
CA VAL A 110 0.46 10.46 -20.40
C VAL A 110 1.56 9.42 -20.63
N ASP A 111 1.18 8.30 -21.22
CA ASP A 111 2.11 7.36 -21.83
C ASP A 111 2.42 7.81 -23.24
N ILE A 112 3.71 7.74 -23.59
CA ILE A 112 4.18 8.10 -24.91
C ILE A 112 4.64 6.83 -25.59
N LEU A 113 3.86 6.42 -26.58
CA LEU A 113 4.04 5.16 -27.28
C LEU A 113 4.77 5.40 -28.61
N TYR A 114 5.69 4.50 -28.90
CA TYR A 114 6.42 4.38 -30.16
C TYR A 114 6.30 2.94 -30.71
N PRO A 115 6.43 2.74 -32.03
CA PRO A 115 6.58 1.41 -32.62
C PRO A 115 7.73 0.63 -31.96
N LEU A 116 7.59 -0.68 -31.79
CA LEU A 116 8.63 -1.50 -31.16
C LEU A 116 9.94 -1.50 -31.97
N GLU A 117 9.83 -1.34 -33.29
CA GLU A 117 10.94 -1.28 -34.22
C GLU A 117 11.84 -0.05 -34.03
N ASP A 118 11.29 1.03 -33.46
CA ASP A 118 12.03 2.27 -33.18
C ASP A 118 12.82 2.19 -31.86
N PHE A 119 12.85 1.01 -31.21
CA PHE A 119 13.55 0.83 -29.95
C PHE A 119 15.05 1.12 -30.12
N PRO A 120 15.63 2.02 -29.30
CA PRO A 120 16.93 2.63 -29.59
C PRO A 120 18.14 1.76 -29.21
N TYR A 121 17.92 0.59 -28.60
CA TYR A 121 18.98 -0.27 -28.08
C TYR A 121 18.92 -1.64 -28.76
N SER A 122 20.06 -2.18 -29.19
CA SER A 122 20.11 -3.45 -29.92
C SER A 122 20.18 -4.68 -29.02
N ASP A 123 20.42 -4.51 -27.71
CA ASP A 123 20.51 -5.62 -26.77
C ASP A 123 19.12 -6.23 -26.51
N PRO A 124 18.93 -7.53 -26.76
CA PRO A 124 17.66 -8.22 -26.50
C PRO A 124 17.39 -8.48 -25.01
N ARG A 125 18.35 -8.27 -24.10
CA ARG A 125 18.23 -8.45 -22.65
C ARG A 125 17.35 -7.37 -22.00
N GLN A 126 16.05 -7.45 -22.27
CA GLN A 126 15.05 -6.50 -21.81
C GLN A 126 13.93 -7.17 -21.03
N LEU A 127 13.24 -6.35 -20.24
CA LEU A 127 11.94 -6.69 -19.70
C LEU A 127 10.87 -6.52 -20.78
N LEU A 128 10.36 -7.65 -21.29
CA LEU A 128 9.30 -7.69 -22.29
C LEU A 128 7.94 -7.86 -21.60
N HIS A 129 7.10 -6.83 -21.65
CA HIS A 129 5.71 -6.91 -21.18
C HIS A 129 4.82 -7.52 -22.25
N ILE A 130 3.95 -8.44 -21.85
CA ILE A 130 3.09 -9.19 -22.78
C ILE A 130 1.62 -8.91 -22.45
N LYS A 131 0.95 -8.23 -23.37
CA LYS A 131 -0.49 -8.03 -23.32
C LYS A 131 -1.17 -9.15 -24.10
N GLY A 132 -1.26 -10.30 -23.45
CA GLY A 132 -1.86 -11.51 -23.99
C GLY A 132 -2.26 -12.47 -22.89
N SER A 133 -2.16 -13.75 -23.19
CA SER A 133 -2.49 -14.86 -22.30
C SER A 133 -1.23 -15.65 -21.91
N ALA A 134 -1.37 -16.55 -20.92
CA ALA A 134 -0.28 -17.45 -20.52
C ALA A 134 0.21 -18.34 -21.68
N THR A 135 -0.61 -18.63 -22.69
CA THR A 135 -0.18 -19.38 -23.87
C THR A 135 0.74 -18.54 -24.76
N ASP A 136 0.53 -17.23 -24.82
CA ASP A 136 1.34 -16.31 -25.63
C ASP A 136 2.71 -16.10 -24.99
N GLU A 137 2.78 -16.04 -23.65
CA GLU A 137 4.05 -16.07 -22.90
C GLU A 137 4.87 -17.33 -23.22
N GLN A 138 4.23 -18.51 -23.23
CA GLN A 138 4.91 -19.76 -23.61
C GLN A 138 5.33 -19.79 -25.07
N HIS A 139 4.57 -19.16 -25.96
CA HIS A 139 4.93 -19.04 -27.38
C HIS A 139 6.15 -18.14 -27.55
N LEU A 140 6.18 -17.01 -26.84
CA LEU A 140 7.32 -16.10 -26.83
C LEU A 140 8.57 -16.77 -26.26
N LEU A 141 8.48 -17.48 -25.13
CA LEU A 141 9.61 -18.20 -24.55
C LEU A 141 10.22 -19.22 -25.52
N ARG A 142 9.38 -19.96 -26.25
CA ARG A 142 9.84 -20.91 -27.28
C ARG A 142 10.53 -20.18 -28.43
N TRP A 143 9.94 -19.09 -28.91
CA TRP A 143 10.54 -18.28 -29.96
C TRP A 143 11.90 -17.70 -29.53
N LEU A 144 12.00 -17.17 -28.30
CA LEU A 144 13.25 -16.64 -27.75
C LEU A 144 14.33 -17.73 -27.64
N ASP A 145 14.00 -18.93 -27.16
CA ASP A 145 14.94 -20.06 -27.08
C ASP A 145 15.38 -20.55 -28.48
N GLU A 146 14.48 -20.57 -29.46
CA GLU A 146 14.82 -20.84 -30.87
C GLU A 146 15.81 -19.81 -31.44
N GLN A 147 15.69 -18.56 -30.98
CA GLN A 147 16.63 -17.48 -31.29
C GLN A 147 17.91 -17.55 -30.44
N GLY A 148 18.08 -18.53 -29.55
CA GLY A 148 19.27 -18.69 -28.71
C GLY A 148 19.31 -17.77 -27.49
N LEU A 149 18.18 -17.18 -27.11
CA LEU A 149 18.03 -16.34 -25.93
C LEU A 149 17.48 -17.16 -24.76
N GLU A 150 18.09 -17.02 -23.58
CA GLU A 150 17.57 -17.62 -22.36
C GLU A 150 16.72 -16.58 -21.63
N ALA A 151 15.45 -16.92 -21.42
CA ALA A 151 14.48 -16.01 -20.87
C ALA A 151 13.61 -16.68 -19.80
N VAL A 152 13.28 -15.91 -18.76
CA VAL A 152 12.52 -16.38 -17.60
C VAL A 152 11.17 -15.67 -17.56
N PRO A 153 10.06 -16.40 -17.32
CA PRO A 153 8.75 -15.79 -17.18
C PRO A 153 8.60 -15.02 -15.87
N LEU A 154 8.03 -13.82 -15.97
CA LEU A 154 7.65 -12.96 -14.85
C LEU A 154 6.14 -13.07 -14.63
N THR A 155 5.71 -14.18 -14.03
CA THR A 155 4.28 -14.43 -13.80
C THR A 155 3.73 -13.63 -12.62
N ARG A 156 2.48 -13.16 -12.73
CA ARG A 156 1.61 -12.69 -11.61
C ARG A 156 1.98 -11.37 -10.92
N TYR A 157 2.78 -10.52 -11.55
CA TYR A 157 3.14 -9.20 -10.99
C TYR A 157 1.92 -8.41 -10.48
N PHE A 158 0.87 -8.30 -11.30
CA PHE A 158 -0.34 -7.55 -10.95
C PHE A 158 -1.12 -8.18 -9.78
N THR A 159 -1.29 -9.51 -9.77
CA THR A 159 -2.08 -10.19 -8.73
C THR A 159 -1.40 -10.16 -7.37
N GLU A 160 -0.06 -10.25 -7.35
CA GLU A 160 0.73 -10.15 -6.12
C GLU A 160 0.74 -8.72 -5.56
N ILE A 161 0.87 -7.70 -6.43
CA ILE A 161 0.77 -6.30 -6.02
C ILE A 161 -0.64 -5.96 -5.53
N PHE A 162 -1.67 -6.43 -6.23
CA PHE A 162 -3.04 -6.25 -5.77
C PHE A 162 -3.29 -6.93 -4.41
N ALA A 163 -2.80 -8.16 -4.23
CA ALA A 163 -2.96 -8.91 -2.99
C ALA A 163 -2.21 -8.28 -1.80
N SER A 164 -1.08 -7.62 -2.05
CA SER A 164 -0.29 -6.89 -1.04
C SER A 164 -0.82 -5.47 -0.78
N SER A 165 -1.69 -4.93 -1.65
CA SER A 165 -2.34 -3.63 -1.45
C SER A 165 -3.39 -3.65 -0.32
N THR A 166 -3.92 -2.47 0.02
CA THR A 166 -4.99 -2.32 1.02
C THR A 166 -6.40 -2.54 0.46
N ILE A 167 -6.53 -2.65 -0.88
CA ILE A 167 -7.81 -2.80 -1.58
C ILE A 167 -8.54 -4.10 -1.20
N PRO A 168 -7.87 -5.28 -1.08
CA PRO A 168 -8.52 -6.50 -0.61
C PRO A 168 -9.18 -6.37 0.77
N ILE A 169 -8.55 -5.65 1.70
CA ILE A 169 -9.12 -5.42 3.04
C ILE A 169 -10.42 -4.63 2.93
N LEU A 170 -10.42 -3.55 2.15
CA LEU A 170 -11.62 -2.75 1.88
C LEU A 170 -12.72 -3.60 1.25
N LEU A 171 -12.39 -4.45 0.28
CA LEU A 171 -13.34 -5.33 -0.40
C LEU A 171 -13.96 -6.35 0.58
N ILE A 172 -13.15 -6.99 1.42
CA ILE A 172 -13.62 -7.94 2.44
C ILE A 172 -14.57 -7.25 3.43
N LEU A 173 -14.18 -6.08 3.95
CA LEU A 173 -15.02 -5.29 4.86
C LEU A 173 -16.33 -4.85 4.19
N SER A 174 -16.28 -4.48 2.91
CA SER A 174 -17.44 -4.09 2.11
C SER A 174 -18.42 -5.26 1.92
N VAL A 175 -17.90 -6.45 1.60
CA VAL A 175 -18.69 -7.68 1.48
C VAL A 175 -19.37 -8.02 2.81
N LEU A 176 -18.61 -8.01 3.91
CA LEU A 176 -19.13 -8.28 5.25
C LEU A 176 -20.21 -7.26 5.64
N LEU A 177 -19.99 -5.97 5.35
CA LEU A 177 -20.96 -4.91 5.59
C LEU A 177 -22.27 -5.12 4.82
N CYS A 178 -22.19 -5.48 3.53
CA CYS A 178 -23.36 -5.78 2.72
C CYS A 178 -24.14 -6.98 3.28
N LEU A 179 -23.45 -8.07 3.64
CA LEU A 179 -24.07 -9.25 4.23
C LEU A 179 -24.79 -8.94 5.54
N VAL A 180 -24.13 -8.18 6.44
CA VAL A 180 -24.68 -7.86 7.76
C VAL A 180 -25.84 -6.86 7.66
N LEU A 181 -25.75 -5.83 6.80
CA LEU A 181 -26.82 -4.85 6.62
C LEU A 181 -28.10 -5.50 6.06
N SER A 182 -27.94 -6.36 5.04
CA SER A 182 -29.06 -7.04 4.40
C SER A 182 -29.69 -8.13 5.28
N ALA A 183 -28.88 -8.96 5.97
CA ALA A 183 -29.37 -9.94 6.93
C ALA A 183 -30.03 -9.25 8.14
N GLY A 184 -29.38 -8.20 8.66
CA GLY A 184 -29.87 -7.38 9.76
C GLY A 184 -31.22 -6.72 9.46
N HIS A 185 -31.42 -6.24 8.23
CA HIS A 185 -32.71 -5.72 7.76
C HIS A 185 -33.85 -6.73 7.92
N VAL A 186 -33.62 -7.98 7.49
CA VAL A 186 -34.63 -9.04 7.56
C VAL A 186 -34.91 -9.45 9.01
N LEU A 187 -33.86 -9.58 9.82
CA LEU A 187 -33.99 -9.92 11.24
C LEU A 187 -34.76 -8.84 12.01
N ALA A 188 -34.48 -7.56 11.75
CA ALA A 188 -35.21 -6.43 12.33
C ALA A 188 -36.69 -6.42 11.94
N ARG A 189 -37.04 -6.95 10.75
CA ARG A 189 -38.41 -7.06 10.24
C ARG A 189 -38.96 -8.50 10.31
N SER A 190 -38.44 -9.33 11.21
CA SER A 190 -38.84 -10.73 11.36
C SER A 190 -40.36 -10.94 11.58
N ARG A 191 -41.04 -9.99 12.25
CA ARG A 191 -42.49 -10.00 12.41
C ARG A 191 -43.22 -9.94 11.07
N GLU A 192 -42.79 -9.04 10.18
CA GLU A 192 -43.41 -8.84 8.88
C GLU A 192 -43.18 -10.04 7.97
N VAL A 193 -41.98 -10.62 8.01
CA VAL A 193 -41.71 -11.91 7.36
C VAL A 193 -42.63 -13.01 7.91
N GLY A 194 -42.88 -13.03 9.23
CA GLY A 194 -43.84 -13.93 9.86
C GLY A 194 -45.28 -13.75 9.36
N VAL A 195 -45.72 -12.51 9.17
CA VAL A 195 -47.03 -12.18 8.59
C VAL A 195 -47.10 -12.61 7.12
N HIS A 196 -46.07 -12.36 6.32
CA HIS A 196 -46.04 -12.83 4.93
C HIS A 196 -46.13 -14.35 4.83
N ARG A 197 -45.46 -15.08 5.74
CA ARG A 197 -45.58 -16.55 5.82
C ARG A 197 -46.98 -17.01 6.23
N LEU A 198 -47.63 -16.30 7.14
CA LEU A 198 -49.02 -16.60 7.51
C LEU A 198 -49.96 -16.44 6.33
N LEU A 199 -49.73 -15.42 5.50
CA LEU A 199 -50.48 -15.15 4.27
C LEU A 199 -50.12 -16.11 3.11
N GLY A 200 -49.26 -17.11 3.34
CA GLY A 200 -48.86 -18.09 2.33
C GLY A 200 -47.84 -17.58 1.31
N LEU A 201 -47.25 -16.40 1.51
CA LEU A 201 -46.31 -15.82 0.54
C LEU A 201 -44.97 -16.58 0.50
N SER A 202 -44.57 -16.92 -0.73
CA SER A 202 -43.28 -17.49 -1.05
C SER A 202 -42.13 -16.51 -0.77
N VAL A 203 -40.90 -17.03 -0.79
CA VAL A 203 -39.69 -16.19 -0.64
C VAL A 203 -39.61 -15.20 -1.81
N ALA A 204 -39.90 -15.65 -3.04
CA ALA A 204 -39.86 -14.82 -4.23
C ALA A 204 -40.83 -13.64 -4.16
N GLU A 205 -42.07 -13.88 -3.71
CA GLU A 205 -43.07 -12.81 -3.54
C GLU A 205 -42.66 -11.81 -2.46
N THR A 206 -42.11 -12.30 -1.34
CA THR A 206 -41.60 -11.44 -0.26
C THR A 206 -40.43 -10.56 -0.76
N THR A 207 -39.53 -11.13 -1.56
CA THR A 207 -38.42 -10.39 -2.18
C THR A 207 -38.94 -9.34 -3.17
N ARG A 208 -39.94 -9.68 -3.99
CA ARG A 208 -40.55 -8.75 -4.95
C ARG A 208 -41.16 -7.53 -4.26
N ILE A 209 -41.89 -7.74 -3.16
CA ILE A 209 -42.45 -6.64 -2.34
C ILE A 209 -41.32 -5.74 -1.84
N GLU A 210 -40.22 -6.32 -1.38
CA GLU A 210 -39.09 -5.54 -0.87
C GLU A 210 -38.36 -4.78 -1.99
N ILE A 211 -38.17 -5.38 -3.17
CA ILE A 211 -37.62 -4.69 -4.35
C ILE A 211 -38.49 -3.48 -4.72
N GLN A 212 -39.82 -3.64 -4.74
CA GLN A 212 -40.74 -2.54 -5.02
C GLN A 212 -40.64 -1.43 -3.96
N ARG A 213 -40.44 -1.79 -2.69
CA ARG A 213 -40.24 -0.84 -1.60
C ARG A 213 -38.92 -0.07 -1.75
N GLN A 214 -37.86 -0.73 -2.22
CA GLN A 214 -36.55 -0.11 -2.43
C GLN A 214 -36.38 0.52 -3.82
N ARG A 215 -37.43 0.58 -4.65
CA ARG A 215 -37.35 1.06 -6.04
C ARG A 215 -36.61 2.39 -6.20
N PHE A 216 -36.87 3.35 -5.30
CA PHE A 216 -36.21 4.66 -5.36
C PHE A 216 -34.71 4.57 -5.07
N ALA A 217 -34.32 3.82 -4.04
CA ALA A 217 -32.91 3.61 -3.73
C ALA A 217 -32.19 2.88 -4.87
N LEU A 218 -32.82 1.84 -5.44
CA LEU A 218 -32.30 1.12 -6.61
C LEU A 218 -32.15 2.02 -7.83
N THR A 219 -33.16 2.84 -8.15
CA THR A 219 -33.09 3.78 -9.28
C THR A 219 -31.99 4.82 -9.07
N ILE A 220 -31.88 5.42 -7.88
CA ILE A 220 -30.84 6.40 -7.59
C ILE A 220 -29.46 5.76 -7.71
N VAL A 221 -29.26 4.57 -7.16
CA VAL A 221 -27.95 3.91 -7.15
C VAL A 221 -27.54 3.38 -8.52
N TYR A 222 -28.40 2.63 -9.22
CA TYR A 222 -28.00 1.96 -10.46
C TYR A 222 -28.21 2.81 -11.72
N LEU A 223 -28.94 3.92 -11.64
CA LEU A 223 -29.08 4.88 -12.74
C LEU A 223 -28.36 6.20 -12.42
N GLY A 224 -28.68 6.79 -11.27
CA GLY A 224 -28.10 8.08 -10.85
C GLY A 224 -26.62 7.97 -10.46
N GLY A 225 -26.23 6.89 -9.78
CA GLY A 225 -24.84 6.65 -9.36
C GLY A 225 -23.85 6.65 -10.53
N PRO A 226 -24.02 5.77 -11.54
CA PRO A 226 -23.16 5.77 -12.72
C PRO A 226 -23.13 7.13 -13.45
N LEU A 227 -24.25 7.84 -13.58
CA LEU A 227 -24.27 9.16 -14.22
C LEU A 227 -23.45 10.19 -13.44
N LEU A 228 -23.57 10.21 -12.12
CA LEU A 228 -22.79 11.09 -11.25
C LEU A 228 -21.30 10.74 -11.35
N VAL A 229 -20.97 9.45 -11.28
CA VAL A 229 -19.58 8.96 -11.38
C VAL A 229 -18.97 9.29 -12.74
N ALA A 230 -19.73 9.15 -13.83
CA ALA A 230 -19.28 9.54 -15.17
C ALA A 230 -18.95 11.04 -15.25
N GLY A 231 -19.80 11.90 -14.67
CA GLY A 231 -19.55 13.34 -14.61
C GLY A 231 -18.31 13.70 -13.79
N LEU A 232 -18.10 13.03 -12.66
CA LEU A 232 -16.91 13.21 -11.83
C LEU A 232 -15.64 12.70 -12.54
N LEU A 233 -15.71 11.54 -13.20
CA LEU A 233 -14.60 10.97 -13.95
C LEU A 233 -14.19 11.89 -15.11
N TYR A 234 -15.15 12.44 -15.85
CA TYR A 234 -14.87 13.45 -16.88
C TYR A 234 -14.16 14.68 -16.32
N ALA A 235 -14.68 15.23 -15.21
CA ALA A 235 -14.08 16.39 -14.57
C ALA A 235 -12.68 16.10 -14.00
N TYR A 236 -12.42 14.84 -13.63
CA TYR A 236 -11.15 14.39 -13.08
C TYR A 236 -10.07 14.21 -14.15
N ASN A 237 -10.30 13.31 -15.12
CA ASN A 237 -9.28 12.86 -16.07
C ASN A 237 -9.74 12.81 -17.54
N GLY A 238 -10.88 13.40 -17.88
CA GLY A 238 -11.34 13.44 -19.28
C GLY A 238 -11.64 12.08 -19.91
N TRP A 239 -11.97 11.06 -19.10
CA TRP A 239 -12.28 9.66 -19.50
C TRP A 239 -11.04 8.82 -19.81
N ALA A 240 -9.87 9.23 -19.32
CA ALA A 240 -8.69 8.38 -19.37
C ALA A 240 -8.95 7.02 -18.69
N GLU A 241 -8.56 5.95 -19.39
CA GLU A 241 -8.79 4.54 -19.01
C GLU A 241 -10.23 4.19 -18.60
N SER A 242 -11.24 4.89 -19.15
CA SER A 242 -12.64 4.71 -18.72
C SER A 242 -13.14 3.27 -18.86
N TRP A 243 -12.64 2.52 -19.84
CA TRP A 243 -13.00 1.12 -20.03
C TRP A 243 -12.62 0.25 -18.82
N VAL A 244 -11.39 0.41 -18.32
CA VAL A 244 -10.88 -0.34 -17.16
C VAL A 244 -11.68 0.05 -15.92
N PHE A 245 -11.93 1.34 -15.73
CA PHE A 245 -12.73 1.87 -14.62
C PHE A 245 -14.14 1.28 -14.60
N TRP A 246 -14.86 1.34 -15.71
CA TRP A 246 -16.23 0.82 -15.76
C TRP A 246 -16.28 -0.69 -15.58
N ARG A 247 -15.31 -1.44 -16.14
CA ARG A 247 -15.21 -2.89 -15.93
C ARG A 247 -15.03 -3.21 -14.46
N MET A 248 -14.11 -2.54 -13.76
CA MET A 248 -13.93 -2.73 -12.31
C MET A 248 -15.19 -2.33 -11.53
N TYR A 249 -15.72 -1.13 -11.79
CA TYR A 249 -16.92 -0.59 -11.14
C TYR A 249 -18.11 -1.56 -11.23
N PHE A 250 -18.45 -2.03 -12.43
CA PHE A 250 -19.57 -2.94 -12.62
C PHE A 250 -19.29 -4.31 -11.99
N THR A 251 -18.07 -4.83 -12.08
CA THR A 251 -17.70 -6.11 -11.45
C THR A 251 -17.89 -6.04 -9.94
N ILE A 252 -17.34 -5.02 -9.29
CA ILE A 252 -17.45 -4.83 -7.84
C ILE A 252 -18.91 -4.56 -7.44
N SER A 253 -19.62 -3.73 -8.20
CA SER A 253 -21.04 -3.44 -7.96
C SER A 253 -21.89 -4.71 -8.02
N VAL A 254 -21.66 -5.59 -9.00
CA VAL A 254 -22.34 -6.88 -9.11
C VAL A 254 -22.00 -7.78 -7.92
N ILE A 255 -20.72 -7.91 -7.55
CA ILE A 255 -20.28 -8.71 -6.39
C ILE A 255 -20.99 -8.23 -5.11
N LEU A 256 -20.93 -6.93 -4.81
CA LEU A 256 -21.55 -6.37 -3.60
C LEU A 256 -23.08 -6.51 -3.62
N SER A 257 -23.71 -6.37 -4.79
CA SER A 257 -25.16 -6.58 -4.98
C SER A 257 -25.57 -8.04 -4.75
N VAL A 258 -24.76 -8.98 -5.24
CA VAL A 258 -24.94 -10.41 -4.97
C VAL A 258 -24.78 -10.69 -3.48
N CYS A 259 -23.79 -10.10 -2.81
CA CYS A 259 -23.63 -10.21 -1.36
C CYS A 259 -24.83 -9.65 -0.58
N LEU A 260 -25.38 -8.50 -1.00
CA LEU A 260 -26.64 -7.98 -0.42
C LEU A 260 -27.80 -8.98 -0.59
N LEU A 261 -27.94 -9.58 -1.78
CA LEU A 261 -28.98 -10.56 -2.05
C LEU A 261 -28.79 -11.82 -1.20
N VAL A 262 -27.57 -12.34 -1.11
CA VAL A 262 -27.21 -13.50 -0.30
C VAL A 262 -27.49 -13.25 1.18
N GLY A 263 -27.09 -12.09 1.71
CA GLY A 263 -27.36 -11.73 3.10
C GLY A 263 -28.86 -11.56 3.38
N TYR A 264 -29.61 -10.96 2.45
CA TYR A 264 -31.07 -10.87 2.53
C TYR A 264 -31.74 -12.26 2.54
N LEU A 265 -31.38 -13.14 1.60
CA LEU A 265 -31.91 -14.50 1.51
C LEU A 265 -31.51 -15.35 2.73
N GLY A 266 -30.27 -15.21 3.20
CA GLY A 266 -29.79 -15.83 4.43
C GLY A 266 -30.60 -15.38 5.64
N GLY A 267 -30.88 -14.09 5.77
CA GLY A 267 -31.77 -13.54 6.79
C GLY A 267 -33.19 -14.13 6.70
N GLN A 268 -33.76 -14.22 5.49
CA GLN A 268 -35.08 -14.82 5.26
C GLN A 268 -35.11 -16.29 5.68
N PHE A 269 -34.08 -17.05 5.32
CA PHE A 269 -33.94 -18.45 5.69
C PHE A 269 -33.86 -18.64 7.21
N LEU A 270 -33.05 -17.82 7.89
CA LEU A 270 -32.92 -17.84 9.35
C LEU A 270 -34.26 -17.55 10.06
N VAL A 271 -35.02 -16.54 9.60
CA VAL A 271 -36.36 -16.25 10.15
C VAL A 271 -37.33 -17.40 9.85
N ARG A 272 -37.26 -17.98 8.64
CA ARG A 272 -38.14 -19.08 8.20
C ARG A 272 -37.92 -20.39 8.94
N ARG A 273 -36.73 -20.65 9.47
CA ARG A 273 -36.46 -21.78 10.39
C ARG A 273 -37.18 -21.67 11.74
N THR A 274 -37.68 -20.48 12.10
CA THR A 274 -38.48 -20.30 13.32
C THR A 274 -39.94 -20.66 13.06
N SER A 275 -40.64 -21.25 14.03
CA SER A 275 -42.06 -21.63 13.84
C SER A 275 -42.94 -20.42 13.56
N ILE A 276 -43.97 -20.57 12.71
CA ILE A 276 -44.86 -19.49 12.27
C ILE A 276 -45.47 -18.71 13.46
N PRO A 277 -46.02 -19.35 14.51
CA PRO A 277 -46.59 -18.63 15.65
C PRO A 277 -45.56 -17.81 16.44
N GLN A 278 -44.28 -18.24 16.42
CA GLN A 278 -43.20 -17.50 17.06
C GLN A 278 -42.70 -16.35 16.17
N SER A 279 -42.59 -16.57 14.87
CA SER A 279 -42.20 -15.55 13.89
C SER A 279 -43.19 -14.37 13.84
N ILE A 280 -44.51 -14.62 13.90
CA ILE A 280 -45.53 -13.57 13.96
C ILE A 280 -45.43 -12.74 15.25
N LYS A 281 -44.97 -13.36 16.34
CA LYS A 281 -44.66 -12.68 17.61
C LYS A 281 -43.28 -11.99 17.60
N GLY A 282 -42.61 -11.93 16.44
CA GLY A 282 -41.26 -11.36 16.29
C GLY A 282 -40.17 -12.15 17.02
N LYS A 283 -40.41 -13.42 17.36
CA LYS A 283 -39.41 -14.29 17.99
C LYS A 283 -38.62 -15.00 16.90
N ILE A 284 -37.30 -14.98 17.04
CA ILE A 284 -36.35 -15.71 16.18
C ILE A 284 -35.62 -16.78 17.01
N HIS A 285 -35.06 -17.80 16.36
CA HIS A 285 -34.21 -18.80 17.01
C HIS A 285 -32.85 -18.17 17.41
N ALA A 286 -32.87 -17.40 18.49
CA ALA A 286 -31.93 -16.29 18.70
C ALA A 286 -30.56 -16.69 19.26
N ARG A 287 -30.42 -17.87 19.90
CA ARG A 287 -29.14 -18.32 20.51
C ARG A 287 -28.01 -18.57 19.50
N PRO A 288 -28.19 -19.40 18.45
CA PRO A 288 -27.12 -19.60 17.46
C PRO A 288 -26.78 -18.31 16.71
N ILE A 289 -27.79 -17.49 16.41
CA ILE A 289 -27.60 -16.17 15.78
C ILE A 289 -26.77 -15.25 16.68
N LEU A 290 -27.05 -15.24 17.99
CA LEU A 290 -26.28 -14.46 18.96
C LEU A 290 -24.82 -14.90 19.01
N TYR A 291 -24.55 -16.21 19.07
CA TYR A 291 -23.17 -16.71 19.08
C TYR A 291 -22.42 -16.39 17.78
N SER A 292 -23.05 -16.59 16.62
CA SER A 292 -22.47 -16.24 15.33
C SER A 292 -22.18 -14.74 15.21
N LEU A 293 -23.12 -13.88 15.63
CA LEU A 293 -22.91 -12.43 15.64
C LEU A 293 -21.76 -12.03 16.58
N THR A 294 -21.66 -12.65 17.76
CA THR A 294 -20.56 -12.39 18.70
C THR A 294 -19.21 -12.78 18.11
N VAL A 295 -19.10 -13.92 17.41
CA VAL A 295 -17.86 -14.35 16.75
C VAL A 295 -17.49 -13.41 15.60
N VAL A 296 -18.42 -13.13 14.68
CA VAL A 296 -18.19 -12.20 13.55
C VAL A 296 -17.80 -10.82 14.07
N ARG A 297 -18.43 -10.37 15.13
CA ARG A 297 -18.09 -9.12 15.82
C ARG A 297 -16.68 -9.15 16.41
N GLY A 298 -16.29 -10.23 17.08
CA GLY A 298 -14.93 -10.37 17.64
C GLY A 298 -13.87 -10.24 16.55
N VAL A 299 -14.04 -10.95 15.42
CA VAL A 299 -13.13 -10.87 14.26
C VAL A 299 -13.11 -9.46 13.67
N THR A 300 -14.29 -8.85 13.49
CA THR A 300 -14.39 -7.49 12.94
C THR A 300 -13.74 -6.46 13.86
N LEU A 301 -13.84 -6.63 15.18
CA LEU A 301 -13.19 -5.72 16.13
C LEU A 301 -11.67 -5.80 16.07
N VAL A 302 -11.12 -7.01 15.90
CA VAL A 302 -9.67 -7.17 15.67
C VAL A 302 -9.27 -6.45 14.39
N ALA A 303 -10.00 -6.66 13.29
CA ALA A 303 -9.75 -5.96 12.02
C ALA A 303 -9.85 -4.43 12.17
N ALA A 304 -10.88 -3.93 12.86
CA ALA A 304 -11.06 -2.50 13.10
C ALA A 304 -9.94 -1.91 13.96
N LEU A 305 -9.46 -2.62 14.98
CA LEU A 305 -8.32 -2.20 15.80
C LEU A 305 -7.04 -2.13 14.96
N SER A 306 -6.79 -3.13 14.10
CA SER A 306 -5.66 -3.11 13.17
C SER A 306 -5.74 -1.92 12.22
N VAL A 307 -6.92 -1.68 11.63
CA VAL A 307 -7.16 -0.53 10.75
C VAL A 307 -6.93 0.80 11.46
N VAL A 308 -7.42 0.97 12.70
CA VAL A 308 -7.21 2.19 13.49
C VAL A 308 -5.73 2.37 13.85
N ALA A 309 -5.04 1.31 14.29
CA ALA A 309 -3.62 1.38 14.60
C ALA A 309 -2.79 1.79 13.37
N THR A 310 -3.07 1.19 12.21
CA THR A 310 -2.38 1.52 10.96
C THR A 310 -2.70 2.92 10.46
N LEU A 311 -3.96 3.36 10.53
CA LEU A 311 -4.36 4.73 10.17
C LEU A 311 -3.61 5.78 11.00
N VAL A 312 -3.54 5.57 12.31
CA VAL A 312 -2.85 6.51 13.21
C VAL A 312 -1.34 6.47 12.98
N GLY A 313 -0.77 5.29 12.71
CA GLY A 313 0.64 5.16 12.30
C GLY A 313 0.96 5.96 11.03
N PHE A 314 0.15 5.82 9.97
CA PHE A 314 0.33 6.62 8.75
C PHE A 314 0.08 8.12 8.98
N SER A 315 -0.85 8.48 9.86
CA SER A 315 -1.11 9.88 10.21
C SER A 315 0.06 10.50 10.98
N ALA A 316 0.66 9.74 11.91
CA ALA A 316 1.85 10.15 12.65
C ALA A 316 3.06 10.28 11.72
N GLU A 317 3.21 9.37 10.75
CA GLU A 317 4.23 9.45 9.71
C GLU A 317 4.05 10.68 8.82
N LEU A 318 2.83 10.95 8.35
CA LEU A 318 2.53 12.15 7.57
C LEU A 318 2.83 13.43 8.35
N GLU A 319 2.45 13.48 9.63
CA GLU A 319 2.78 14.62 10.50
C GLU A 319 4.29 14.77 10.69
N ALA A 320 5.03 13.67 10.88
CA ALA A 320 6.49 13.68 10.98
C ALA A 320 7.12 14.23 9.69
N ARG A 321 6.65 13.79 8.51
CA ARG A 321 7.11 14.31 7.21
C ARG A 321 6.84 15.81 7.08
N HIS A 322 5.65 16.29 7.42
CA HIS A 322 5.39 17.74 7.38
C HIS A 322 6.29 18.53 8.34
N ARG A 323 6.61 18.01 9.53
CA ARG A 323 7.56 18.66 10.45
C ARG A 323 8.98 18.73 9.88
N LEU A 324 9.39 17.72 9.12
CA LEU A 324 10.70 17.64 8.47
C LEU A 324 10.79 18.47 7.19
N GLN A 325 9.68 19.02 6.69
CA GLN A 325 9.68 19.89 5.51
C GLN A 325 10.63 21.08 5.67
N GLY A 326 10.71 21.68 6.86
CA GLY A 326 11.64 22.80 7.11
C GLY A 326 13.12 22.41 6.96
N ALA A 327 13.48 21.15 7.25
CA ALA A 327 14.83 20.65 7.03
C ALA A 327 15.13 20.44 5.54
N TRP A 328 14.16 19.93 4.78
CA TRP A 328 14.23 19.84 3.32
C TRP A 328 14.34 21.20 2.67
N ASP A 329 13.61 22.19 3.17
CA ASP A 329 13.65 23.56 2.66
C ASP A 329 15.04 24.20 2.80
N ALA A 330 15.79 23.82 3.83
CA ALA A 330 17.16 24.29 4.06
C ALA A 330 18.22 23.57 3.20
N HIS A 331 17.89 22.40 2.62
CA HIS A 331 18.83 21.55 1.87
C HIS A 331 18.35 21.29 0.42
N ARG A 332 17.65 22.25 -0.18
CA ARG A 332 17.18 22.14 -1.58
C ARG A 332 18.35 22.23 -2.56
N GLY A 333 18.20 21.62 -3.73
CA GLY A 333 19.15 21.75 -4.84
C GLY A 333 19.74 20.45 -5.35
N PRO A 334 20.14 19.49 -4.49
CA PRO A 334 20.73 18.24 -4.97
C PRO A 334 19.77 17.45 -5.87
N GLN A 335 20.33 16.85 -6.92
CA GLN A 335 19.57 16.04 -7.86
C GLN A 335 19.82 14.55 -7.57
N GLU A 336 18.75 13.78 -7.61
CA GLU A 336 18.87 12.33 -7.70
C GLU A 336 19.06 11.89 -9.15
N LEU A 337 19.67 10.73 -9.29
CA LEU A 337 19.89 10.05 -10.54
C LEU A 337 19.28 8.66 -10.43
N ALA A 338 18.79 8.14 -11.54
CA ALA A 338 18.34 6.76 -11.64
C ALA A 338 19.03 6.08 -12.81
N LEU A 339 19.39 4.81 -12.64
CA LEU A 339 19.89 3.99 -13.74
C LEU A 339 18.74 3.58 -14.66
N ASN A 340 19.05 3.49 -15.95
CA ASN A 340 18.19 2.93 -16.97
C ASN A 340 18.12 1.41 -16.78
N ALA A 341 16.95 0.90 -16.38
CA ALA A 341 16.70 -0.52 -16.13
C ALA A 341 16.86 -1.40 -17.39
N ASN A 342 16.91 -0.80 -18.58
CA ASN A 342 17.03 -1.47 -19.88
C ASN A 342 18.48 -1.62 -20.36
N THR A 343 19.44 -1.15 -19.57
CA THR A 343 20.86 -1.27 -19.89
C THR A 343 21.43 -2.51 -19.22
N ALA A 344 22.33 -3.21 -19.91
CA ALA A 344 22.92 -4.41 -19.38
C ALA A 344 23.81 -4.13 -18.17
N PHE A 345 23.94 -5.13 -17.30
CA PHE A 345 24.75 -5.03 -16.09
C PHE A 345 26.21 -4.65 -16.39
N GLU A 346 26.80 -5.24 -17.43
CA GLU A 346 28.19 -4.97 -17.81
C GLU A 346 28.39 -3.50 -18.19
N ASP A 347 27.43 -2.94 -18.94
CA ASP A 347 27.44 -1.55 -19.41
C ASP A 347 27.29 -0.54 -18.26
N TRP A 348 26.55 -0.89 -17.21
CA TRP A 348 26.49 -0.09 -15.99
C TRP A 348 27.85 -0.08 -15.27
N SER A 349 28.47 -1.26 -15.12
CA SER A 349 29.72 -1.41 -14.37
C SER A 349 30.97 -0.97 -15.12
N ASP A 350 30.83 -0.54 -16.39
CA ASP A 350 31.95 -0.13 -17.21
C ASP A 350 32.62 1.15 -16.68
N THR A 351 33.95 1.17 -16.80
CA THR A 351 34.77 2.28 -16.33
C THR A 351 34.43 3.58 -17.06
N GLU A 352 34.06 3.53 -18.35
CA GLU A 352 33.64 4.73 -19.09
C GLU A 352 32.34 5.33 -18.54
N THR A 353 31.43 4.49 -18.04
CA THR A 353 30.17 4.91 -17.41
C THR A 353 30.40 5.53 -16.03
N ALA A 354 31.30 4.95 -15.22
CA ALA A 354 31.57 5.37 -13.86
C ALA A 354 32.55 6.57 -13.74
N ALA A 355 33.47 6.73 -14.69
CA ALA A 355 34.51 7.76 -14.65
C ALA A 355 33.98 9.20 -14.47
N PRO A 356 32.90 9.65 -15.14
CA PRO A 356 32.36 10.99 -14.95
C PRO A 356 31.95 11.29 -13.51
N PHE A 357 31.44 10.31 -12.77
CA PHE A 357 31.09 10.47 -11.35
C PHE A 357 32.31 10.69 -10.47
N ARG A 358 33.40 9.95 -10.73
CA ARG A 358 34.67 10.13 -10.01
C ARG A 358 35.29 11.50 -10.29
N VAL A 359 35.18 11.98 -11.54
CA VAL A 359 35.65 13.32 -11.92
C VAL A 359 34.84 14.39 -11.21
N ALA A 360 33.51 14.25 -11.18
CA ALA A 360 32.64 15.21 -10.52
C ALA A 360 32.81 15.20 -8.99
N ASP A 361 33.04 14.04 -8.37
CA ASP A 361 33.40 13.98 -6.94
C ASP A 361 34.71 14.72 -6.63
N LYS A 362 35.75 14.55 -7.48
CA LYS A 362 37.01 15.30 -7.33
C LYS A 362 36.82 16.81 -7.45
N ALA A 363 35.85 17.24 -8.26
CA ALA A 363 35.47 18.64 -8.43
C ALA A 363 34.59 19.20 -7.28
N GLY A 364 34.02 18.33 -6.43
CA GLY A 364 33.08 18.71 -5.39
C GLY A 364 31.64 18.89 -5.89
N ASP A 365 31.31 18.31 -7.03
CA ASP A 365 30.02 18.45 -7.71
C ASP A 365 29.02 17.31 -7.38
N VAL A 366 29.43 16.38 -6.53
CA VAL A 366 28.66 15.19 -6.13
C VAL A 366 28.63 15.10 -4.60
N LEU A 367 27.53 14.57 -4.07
CA LEU A 367 27.31 14.30 -2.65
C LEU A 367 27.01 12.81 -2.51
N LEU A 368 27.85 12.08 -1.78
CA LEU A 368 27.55 10.71 -1.37
C LEU A 368 27.02 10.76 0.07
N VAL A 369 25.81 10.24 0.28
CA VAL A 369 25.20 10.14 1.61
C VAL A 369 24.44 8.83 1.71
N ASP A 370 25.13 7.78 2.15
CA ASP A 370 24.57 6.44 2.21
C ASP A 370 24.33 6.00 3.68
N PRO A 371 23.07 6.07 4.15
CA PRO A 371 22.68 5.55 5.46
C PRO A 371 22.51 4.02 5.50
N TYR A 372 22.65 3.35 4.36
CA TYR A 372 22.37 1.92 4.18
C TYR A 372 23.62 1.09 3.90
N TRP A 373 24.82 1.69 4.00
CA TRP A 373 26.07 1.00 3.67
C TRP A 373 26.26 -0.29 4.48
N ILE A 374 26.00 -0.25 5.79
CA ILE A 374 26.00 -1.44 6.64
C ILE A 374 24.57 -1.98 6.71
N THR A 375 24.31 -3.05 5.96
CA THR A 375 22.95 -3.59 5.74
C THR A 375 22.52 -4.68 6.74
N TRP A 376 23.46 -5.27 7.48
CA TRP A 376 23.17 -6.33 8.46
C TRP A 376 23.00 -5.77 9.88
N PRO A 377 22.16 -6.39 10.72
CA PRO A 377 21.88 -5.90 12.05
C PRO A 377 23.12 -6.06 12.96
N VAL A 378 23.86 -4.97 13.14
CA VAL A 378 25.02 -4.88 14.03
C VAL A 378 24.81 -3.77 15.07
N GLN A 379 25.22 -4.03 16.30
CA GLN A 379 25.17 -3.05 17.38
C GLN A 379 26.44 -2.19 17.35
N LEU A 380 26.27 -0.91 17.03
CA LEU A 380 27.33 0.11 17.04
C LEU A 380 26.95 1.20 18.04
N GLU A 381 27.92 2.01 18.46
CA GLU A 381 27.69 3.07 19.46
C GLU A 381 26.76 4.18 18.94
N ALA A 382 26.78 4.43 17.64
CA ALA A 382 25.93 5.37 16.91
C ALA A 382 25.67 4.88 15.47
N PRO A 383 24.65 5.43 14.76
CA PRO A 383 24.39 5.11 13.36
C PRO A 383 25.58 5.47 12.46
N VAL A 384 25.82 4.70 11.41
CA VAL A 384 26.92 4.93 10.46
C VAL A 384 26.39 5.51 9.16
N LEU A 385 27.06 6.54 8.64
CA LEU A 385 26.84 7.08 7.30
C LEU A 385 28.13 6.94 6.49
N LEU A 386 28.05 6.34 5.31
CA LEU A 386 29.13 6.40 4.32
C LEU A 386 28.96 7.66 3.48
N VAL A 387 29.97 8.52 3.48
CA VAL A 387 29.89 9.85 2.85
C VAL A 387 31.14 10.19 2.07
N ASN A 388 31.05 11.19 1.18
CA ASN A 388 32.23 11.78 0.56
C ASN A 388 32.73 13.03 1.32
N GLN A 389 33.92 13.50 0.98
CA GLN A 389 34.52 14.67 1.63
C GLN A 389 33.67 15.94 1.48
N GLU A 390 33.05 16.15 0.32
CA GLU A 390 32.27 17.37 0.08
C GLU A 390 31.01 17.41 0.96
N PHE A 391 30.29 16.29 1.07
CA PHE A 391 29.18 16.21 2.02
C PHE A 391 29.65 16.37 3.47
N ALA A 392 30.74 15.70 3.87
CA ALA A 392 31.26 15.81 5.23
C ALA A 392 31.65 17.25 5.59
N ARG A 393 32.19 18.01 4.63
CA ARG A 393 32.47 19.45 4.78
C ARG A 393 31.19 20.26 4.99
N GLN A 394 30.13 19.98 4.23
CA GLN A 394 28.82 20.62 4.40
C GLN A 394 28.18 20.28 5.75
N ALA A 395 28.39 19.06 6.24
CA ALA A 395 27.96 18.62 7.57
C ALA A 395 28.78 19.25 8.72
N GLY A 396 29.86 19.98 8.42
CA GLY A 396 30.66 20.72 9.40
C GLY A 396 31.97 20.04 9.82
N VAL A 397 32.38 18.94 9.19
CA VAL A 397 33.68 18.32 9.45
C VAL A 397 34.80 19.17 8.83
N SER A 398 35.80 19.51 9.65
CA SER A 398 36.96 20.32 9.23
C SER A 398 38.20 19.44 9.00
N MET A 399 39.14 19.92 8.17
CA MET A 399 40.43 19.28 7.86
C MET A 399 40.30 17.90 7.20
N LEU A 400 39.79 17.86 5.96
CA LEU A 400 39.53 16.63 5.20
C LEU A 400 40.44 16.43 3.97
N ASP A 401 41.61 17.07 3.91
CA ASP A 401 42.47 17.03 2.71
C ASP A 401 43.31 15.73 2.56
N GLY A 402 42.88 14.64 3.19
CA GLY A 402 43.55 13.34 3.16
C GLY A 402 43.21 12.53 1.92
N ALA A 403 44.16 11.70 1.47
CA ALA A 403 43.93 10.64 0.47
C ALA A 403 43.41 9.33 1.10
N VAL A 404 43.26 9.30 2.42
CA VAL A 404 42.85 8.15 3.23
C VAL A 404 41.38 8.24 3.62
N VAL A 405 40.79 7.12 4.04
CA VAL A 405 39.43 7.12 4.59
C VAL A 405 39.47 7.70 6.00
N THR A 406 38.65 8.70 6.29
CA THR A 406 38.57 9.29 7.64
C THR A 406 37.30 8.83 8.33
N VAL A 407 37.41 8.23 9.51
CA VAL A 407 36.25 7.86 10.33
C VAL A 407 36.10 8.88 11.46
N CYS A 408 35.06 9.70 11.38
CA CYS A 408 34.69 10.67 12.41
C CYS A 408 33.59 10.07 13.30
N SER A 409 33.88 9.87 14.58
CA SER A 409 32.91 9.33 15.55
C SER A 409 32.58 10.35 16.65
N PRO A 410 31.32 10.44 17.13
CA PRO A 410 30.95 11.33 18.23
C PRO A 410 31.64 10.99 19.56
N GLY A 411 32.10 9.76 19.74
CA GLY A 411 32.81 9.28 20.93
C GLY A 411 33.81 8.19 20.59
N GLU A 412 34.49 7.66 21.61
CA GLU A 412 35.46 6.58 21.42
C GLU A 412 34.74 5.30 20.96
N LEU A 413 35.14 4.77 19.80
CA LEU A 413 34.60 3.52 19.26
C LEU A 413 35.20 2.30 19.93
N SER A 414 34.36 1.31 20.27
CA SER A 414 34.86 0.01 20.73
C SER A 414 35.66 -0.71 19.65
N VAL A 415 36.49 -1.65 20.07
CA VAL A 415 37.23 -2.56 19.17
C VAL A 415 36.27 -3.30 18.23
N HIS A 416 35.07 -3.65 18.70
CA HIS A 416 34.07 -4.31 17.86
C HIS A 416 33.64 -3.41 16.69
N SER A 417 33.25 -2.16 16.96
CA SER A 417 32.81 -1.23 15.94
C SER A 417 33.91 -0.85 14.95
N ARG A 418 35.15 -0.69 15.44
CA ARG A 418 36.31 -0.47 14.56
C ARG A 418 36.51 -1.64 13.60
N ASN A 419 36.51 -2.87 14.11
CA ASN A 419 36.62 -4.07 13.29
C ASN A 419 35.47 -4.21 12.28
N VAL A 420 34.24 -3.83 12.64
CA VAL A 420 33.09 -3.88 11.72
C VAL A 420 33.28 -2.92 10.55
N ILE A 421 33.70 -1.68 10.83
CA ILE A 421 33.96 -0.66 9.79
C ILE A 421 35.15 -1.08 8.92
N GLU A 422 36.24 -1.56 9.51
CA GLU A 422 37.41 -2.10 8.81
C GLU A 422 37.03 -3.24 7.87
N ASN A 423 36.36 -4.27 8.38
CA ASN A 423 35.92 -5.41 7.57
C ASN A 423 34.97 -4.99 6.44
N SER A 424 34.13 -3.98 6.68
CA SER A 424 33.22 -3.45 5.65
C SER A 424 34.00 -2.74 4.53
N LEU A 425 35.03 -1.96 4.87
CA LEU A 425 35.91 -1.31 3.88
C LEU A 425 36.80 -2.33 3.15
N GLU A 426 37.30 -3.35 3.84
CA GLU A 426 38.02 -4.46 3.21
C GLU A 426 37.15 -5.23 2.22
N PHE A 427 35.87 -5.44 2.56
CA PHE A 427 34.91 -6.07 1.66
C PHE A 427 34.68 -5.22 0.38
N GLU A 428 34.48 -3.92 0.54
CA GLU A 428 34.33 -2.98 -0.59
C GLU A 428 35.58 -2.95 -1.49
N ALA A 429 36.77 -2.84 -0.89
CA ALA A 429 38.04 -2.82 -1.61
C ALA A 429 38.32 -4.16 -2.30
N GLY A 430 38.00 -5.28 -1.64
CA GLY A 430 38.13 -6.62 -2.21
C GLY A 430 37.26 -6.81 -3.45
N TYR A 431 36.05 -6.24 -3.47
CA TYR A 431 35.19 -6.26 -4.66
C TYR A 431 35.76 -5.41 -5.80
N ALA A 432 36.47 -4.32 -5.48
CA ALA A 432 37.17 -3.49 -6.44
C ALA A 432 38.52 -4.07 -6.93
N ASN A 433 38.99 -5.18 -6.35
CA ASN A 433 40.37 -5.68 -6.49
C ASN A 433 41.45 -4.64 -6.11
N GLU A 434 41.12 -3.74 -5.18
CA GLU A 434 42.01 -2.72 -4.65
C GLU A 434 42.50 -3.13 -3.24
N PRO A 435 43.67 -2.66 -2.80
CA PRO A 435 44.10 -2.87 -1.43
C PRO A 435 43.15 -2.15 -0.46
N ALA A 436 42.99 -2.72 0.74
CA ALA A 436 42.21 -2.11 1.80
C ALA A 436 42.72 -0.67 2.06
N PRO A 437 41.82 0.33 2.14
CA PRO A 437 42.23 1.69 2.35
C PRO A 437 42.79 1.89 3.77
N ASP A 438 43.83 2.71 3.90
CA ASP A 438 44.25 3.19 5.21
C ASP A 438 43.14 4.03 5.86
N ILE A 439 42.95 3.85 7.18
CA ILE A 439 41.90 4.51 7.95
C ILE A 439 42.50 5.47 8.98
N GLU A 440 42.09 6.73 8.92
CA GLU A 440 42.33 7.73 9.95
C GLU A 440 41.14 7.79 10.91
N TRP A 441 41.36 7.37 12.17
CA TRP A 441 40.35 7.43 13.22
C TRP A 441 40.35 8.78 13.92
N ARG A 442 39.18 9.45 13.95
CA ARG A 442 38.97 10.69 14.67
C ARG A 442 37.81 10.54 15.65
N ASP A 443 38.15 10.46 16.92
CA ASP A 443 37.18 10.42 18.01
C ASP A 443 36.77 11.86 18.43
N GLY A 444 35.53 12.03 18.89
CA GLY A 444 35.01 13.32 19.39
C GLY A 444 34.45 14.26 18.32
N CYS A 445 34.15 13.76 17.12
CA CYS A 445 33.45 14.49 16.07
C CYS A 445 31.94 14.56 16.33
N SER A 446 31.48 15.48 17.18
CA SER A 446 30.04 15.71 17.38
C SER A 446 29.50 16.70 16.35
N LEU A 447 28.64 16.21 15.46
CA LEU A 447 28.05 16.97 14.36
C LEU A 447 26.61 17.45 14.63
N GLY A 448 26.05 17.14 15.80
CA GLY A 448 24.66 17.48 16.10
C GLY A 448 23.70 16.60 15.31
N SER A 449 23.04 17.16 14.29
CA SER A 449 22.10 16.44 13.42
C SER A 449 22.52 16.58 11.96
N VAL A 450 22.69 15.47 11.25
CA VAL A 450 23.20 15.41 9.88
C VAL A 450 22.07 15.02 8.93
N PHE A 451 21.92 15.77 7.82
CA PHE A 451 20.83 15.60 6.86
C PHE A 451 21.18 14.55 5.78
N THR A 452 20.39 13.50 5.64
CA THR A 452 20.72 12.32 4.80
C THR A 452 20.06 12.29 3.42
N TYR A 453 19.14 13.21 3.11
CA TYR A 453 18.34 13.19 1.89
C TYR A 453 17.50 11.89 1.69
N ASP A 454 17.26 11.14 2.76
CA ASP A 454 16.40 9.97 2.77
C ASP A 454 14.93 10.38 2.63
N VAL A 455 14.22 9.80 1.66
CA VAL A 455 12.80 10.09 1.37
C VAL A 455 11.84 9.04 1.93
N ASN A 456 12.37 7.88 2.30
CA ASN A 456 11.61 6.74 2.80
C ASN A 456 11.49 6.77 4.32
N TYR A 457 12.56 7.20 4.99
CA TYR A 457 12.68 7.21 6.45
C TYR A 457 12.99 8.62 6.97
N ARG A 458 13.80 8.71 8.04
CA ARG A 458 14.20 10.00 8.61
C ARG A 458 15.30 10.63 7.75
N PRO A 459 15.09 11.86 7.24
CA PRO A 459 16.10 12.61 6.49
C PRO A 459 17.16 13.23 7.40
N GLN A 460 17.18 12.90 8.71
CA GLN A 460 18.11 13.43 9.70
C GLN A 460 18.56 12.33 10.64
N VAL A 461 19.86 12.28 10.91
CA VAL A 461 20.48 11.34 11.84
C VAL A 461 21.29 12.13 12.88
N ASP A 462 21.03 11.85 14.15
CA ASP A 462 21.67 12.54 15.26
C ASP A 462 23.02 11.91 15.61
N ASN A 463 24.07 12.73 15.63
CA ASN A 463 25.46 12.40 15.92
C ASN A 463 25.91 11.05 15.32
N PRO A 464 25.85 10.87 13.99
CA PRO A 464 26.31 9.64 13.36
C PRO A 464 27.83 9.51 13.37
N ILE A 465 28.30 8.28 13.22
CA ILE A 465 29.67 7.98 12.78
C ILE A 465 29.71 8.25 11.28
N LEU A 466 30.58 9.15 10.83
CA LEU A 466 30.83 9.40 9.41
C LEU A 466 32.04 8.60 8.95
N VAL A 467 31.86 7.74 7.96
CA VAL A 467 32.94 7.11 7.21
C VAL A 467 33.12 7.89 5.91
N ILE A 468 34.19 8.69 5.88
CA ILE A 468 34.42 9.70 4.84
C ILE A 468 35.40 9.14 3.81
N LEU A 469 34.91 8.93 2.60
CA LEU A 469 35.72 8.45 1.48
C LEU A 469 36.57 9.59 0.89
N PRO A 470 37.80 9.29 0.41
CA PRO A 470 38.65 10.27 -0.24
C PRO A 470 38.09 10.70 -1.61
N ARG A 471 38.56 11.84 -2.10
CA ARG A 471 38.13 12.38 -3.40
C ARG A 471 38.36 11.37 -4.54
N GLY A 472 37.38 11.29 -5.42
CA GLY A 472 37.29 10.31 -6.50
C GLY A 472 36.65 8.98 -6.08
N LEU A 473 36.22 8.85 -4.82
CA LEU A 473 35.55 7.66 -4.27
C LEU A 473 36.33 6.37 -4.51
N ALA A 474 37.67 6.45 -4.45
CA ALA A 474 38.57 5.35 -4.83
C ALA A 474 38.28 4.00 -4.12
N PRO A 475 37.88 3.96 -2.83
CA PRO A 475 37.56 2.69 -2.16
C PRO A 475 36.31 1.97 -2.70
N LEU A 476 35.44 2.65 -3.44
CA LEU A 476 34.30 2.02 -4.11
C LEU A 476 34.72 1.60 -5.51
N GLY A 477 34.59 0.32 -5.86
CA GLY A 477 34.71 -0.13 -7.25
C GLY A 477 33.64 0.48 -8.15
N ASP A 478 33.85 0.50 -9.47
CA ASP A 478 32.90 1.11 -10.43
C ASP A 478 31.50 0.50 -10.31
N HIS A 479 31.41 -0.81 -10.09
CA HIS A 479 30.16 -1.51 -9.78
C HIS A 479 29.46 -0.96 -8.54
N ASN A 480 30.15 -0.88 -7.40
CA ASN A 480 29.56 -0.40 -6.15
C ASN A 480 29.21 1.09 -6.23
N LEU A 481 30.00 1.88 -6.98
CA LEU A 481 29.68 3.27 -7.26
C LEU A 481 28.36 3.41 -8.02
N MET A 482 28.13 2.60 -9.06
CA MET A 482 26.86 2.61 -9.81
C MET A 482 25.71 2.02 -9.01
N SER A 483 25.98 1.09 -8.10
CA SER A 483 25.00 0.68 -7.08
C SER A 483 24.56 1.86 -6.22
N LYS A 484 25.46 2.78 -5.83
CA LYS A 484 25.09 4.01 -5.10
C LYS A 484 24.23 4.98 -5.92
N VAL A 485 24.43 5.02 -7.24
CA VAL A 485 23.54 5.77 -8.16
C VAL A 485 22.16 5.13 -8.20
N SER A 486 22.09 3.81 -8.39
CA SER A 486 20.82 3.04 -8.39
C SER A 486 20.03 3.19 -7.09
N GLN A 487 20.73 3.17 -5.96
CA GLN A 487 20.17 3.37 -4.62
C GLN A 487 19.78 4.83 -4.33
N GLN A 488 20.09 5.76 -5.23
CA GLN A 488 19.81 7.19 -5.11
C GLN A 488 20.45 7.84 -3.86
N VAL A 489 21.61 7.32 -3.45
CA VAL A 489 22.44 7.85 -2.34
C VAL A 489 23.65 8.64 -2.84
N LEU A 490 23.95 8.54 -4.15
CA LEU A 490 24.87 9.43 -4.86
C LEU A 490 24.08 10.52 -5.60
N LEU A 491 24.14 11.74 -5.09
CA LEU A 491 23.41 12.90 -5.59
C LEU A 491 24.36 13.88 -6.29
N THR A 492 23.88 14.62 -7.29
CA THR A 492 24.65 15.75 -7.82
C THR A 492 24.34 17.02 -7.03
N ALA A 493 25.35 17.84 -6.76
CA ALA A 493 25.19 19.05 -5.94
C ALA A 493 24.34 20.12 -6.63
N SER A 494 24.27 20.11 -7.97
CA SER A 494 23.54 21.10 -8.77
C SER A 494 22.87 20.47 -10.01
N PRO A 495 21.88 21.14 -10.61
CA PRO A 495 21.19 20.67 -11.83
C PRO A 495 22.06 20.74 -13.10
N ASP A 496 23.16 21.47 -13.08
CA ASP A 496 24.04 21.61 -14.25
C ASP A 496 24.94 20.38 -14.44
N VAL A 497 25.22 19.64 -13.37
CA VAL A 497 26.15 18.51 -13.36
C VAL A 497 25.63 17.32 -14.17
N PRO A 498 24.38 16.83 -14.00
CA PRO A 498 23.84 15.77 -14.86
C PRO A 498 23.91 16.13 -16.34
N SER A 499 23.60 17.38 -16.69
CA SER A 499 23.64 17.89 -18.07
C SER A 499 25.04 17.81 -18.71
N GLN A 500 26.09 17.94 -17.89
CA GLN A 500 27.48 17.81 -18.34
C GLN A 500 27.91 16.35 -18.48
N MET A 501 27.34 15.44 -17.68
CA MET A 501 27.57 14.00 -17.71
C MET A 501 26.86 13.28 -18.87
N LEU A 502 25.96 13.97 -19.59
CA LEU A 502 25.23 13.42 -20.74
C LEU A 502 26.12 13.04 -21.93
N LYS A 503 27.38 13.51 -21.97
CA LYS A 503 28.31 13.26 -23.08
C LYS A 503 29.00 11.91 -22.90
N GLY A 504 28.53 10.88 -23.62
CA GLY A 504 29.17 9.56 -23.67
C GLY A 504 28.27 8.44 -23.14
N ALA A 505 28.88 7.31 -22.76
CA ALA A 505 28.18 6.11 -22.30
C ALA A 505 27.22 6.36 -21.11
N THR A 506 27.59 7.26 -20.19
CA THR A 506 26.79 7.63 -19.01
C THR A 506 25.40 8.19 -19.36
N GLY A 507 25.24 8.87 -20.50
CA GLY A 507 23.94 9.39 -20.93
C GLY A 507 22.93 8.28 -21.28
N ASN A 508 23.42 7.15 -21.77
CA ASN A 508 22.58 6.00 -22.13
C ASN A 508 22.21 5.15 -20.91
N THR A 509 23.09 5.12 -19.90
CA THR A 509 22.90 4.32 -18.67
C THR A 509 22.08 5.03 -17.61
N LEU A 510 21.91 6.35 -17.68
CA LEU A 510 21.03 7.11 -16.79
C LEU A 510 19.62 7.22 -17.38
N ALA A 511 18.63 6.85 -16.57
CA ALA A 511 17.21 7.00 -16.92
C ALA A 511 16.77 8.45 -16.84
N PHE A 512 16.90 9.06 -15.67
CA PHE A 512 16.48 10.44 -15.43
C PHE A 512 17.33 11.10 -14.35
N PHE A 513 17.25 12.43 -14.28
CA PHE A 513 17.65 13.20 -13.12
C PHE A 513 16.50 14.12 -12.70
N ARG A 514 16.33 14.33 -11.40
CA ARG A 514 15.35 15.29 -10.87
C ARG A 514 15.77 15.82 -9.51
N PRO A 515 15.24 16.97 -9.07
CA PRO A 515 15.48 17.44 -7.71
C PRO A 515 15.06 16.39 -6.69
N ARG A 516 15.91 16.10 -5.71
CA ARG A 516 15.59 15.13 -4.65
C ARG A 516 14.38 15.57 -3.81
N GLU A 517 14.10 16.87 -3.77
CA GLU A 517 12.88 17.43 -3.16
C GLU A 517 11.60 16.88 -3.82
N ASP A 518 11.59 16.63 -5.13
CA ASP A 518 10.40 16.12 -5.81
C ASP A 518 10.03 14.71 -5.35
N SER A 519 11.05 13.88 -5.07
CA SER A 519 10.87 12.56 -4.46
C SER A 519 10.35 12.64 -3.04
N TRP A 520 10.78 13.64 -2.27
CA TRP A 520 10.21 13.92 -0.95
C TRP A 520 8.74 14.37 -1.03
N GLN A 521 8.40 15.27 -1.95
CA GLN A 521 7.00 15.67 -2.16
C GLN A 521 6.14 14.52 -2.67
N ALA A 522 6.69 13.64 -3.52
CA ALA A 522 6.03 12.41 -3.92
C ALA A 522 5.79 11.49 -2.72
N SER A 523 6.77 11.34 -1.82
CA SER A 523 6.63 10.52 -0.62
C SER A 523 5.56 11.08 0.35
N ILE A 524 5.44 12.41 0.47
CA ILE A 524 4.34 13.06 1.22
C ILE A 524 2.99 12.74 0.58
N ARG A 525 2.85 12.92 -0.74
CA ARG A 525 1.60 12.61 -1.47
C ARG A 525 1.18 11.14 -1.28
N THR A 526 2.14 10.22 -1.34
CA THR A 526 1.88 8.79 -1.07
C THR A 526 1.43 8.56 0.37
N ALA A 527 2.03 9.25 1.35
CA ALA A 527 1.59 9.18 2.75
C ALA A 527 0.15 9.74 2.94
N GLU A 528 -0.19 10.87 2.29
CA GLU A 528 -1.53 11.44 2.29
C GLU A 528 -2.58 10.48 1.69
N GLN A 529 -2.25 9.86 0.55
CA GLN A 529 -3.09 8.85 -0.08
C GLN A 529 -3.31 7.65 0.86
N ASN A 530 -2.24 7.16 1.51
CA ASN A 530 -2.34 6.09 2.50
C ASN A 530 -3.23 6.48 3.69
N VAL A 531 -3.10 7.70 4.23
CA VAL A 531 -3.99 8.20 5.29
C VAL A 531 -5.44 8.23 4.83
N ALA A 532 -5.72 8.72 3.61
CA ALA A 532 -7.08 8.75 3.06
C ALA A 532 -7.66 7.33 2.89
N LEU A 533 -6.87 6.40 2.36
CA LEU A 533 -7.23 4.99 2.19
C LEU A 533 -7.54 4.28 3.50
N TRP A 534 -6.64 4.39 4.48
CA TRP A 534 -6.85 3.81 5.80
C TRP A 534 -7.96 4.53 6.57
N GLY A 535 -8.21 5.81 6.27
CA GLY A 535 -9.36 6.56 6.76
C GLY A 535 -10.69 5.97 6.29
N LEU A 536 -10.78 5.63 5.00
CA LEU A 536 -11.94 4.94 4.41
C LEU A 536 -12.13 3.53 4.97
N ASN A 537 -11.05 2.75 5.10
CA ASN A 537 -11.08 1.46 5.79
C ASN A 537 -11.56 1.60 7.24
N GLY A 538 -11.09 2.64 7.93
CA GLY A 538 -11.50 2.99 9.29
C GLY A 538 -12.98 3.28 9.36
N PHE A 539 -13.49 4.13 8.47
CA PHE A 539 -14.91 4.44 8.38
C PHE A 539 -15.76 3.19 8.13
N ALA A 540 -15.40 2.36 7.15
CA ALA A 540 -16.10 1.12 6.84
C ALA A 540 -16.09 0.14 8.03
N SER A 541 -14.95 0.01 8.70
CA SER A 541 -14.79 -0.83 9.89
C SER A 541 -15.65 -0.34 11.05
N VAL A 542 -15.63 0.95 11.36
CA VAL A 542 -16.44 1.56 12.44
C VAL A 542 -17.93 1.39 12.16
N LEU A 543 -18.35 1.60 10.90
CA LEU A 543 -19.74 1.40 10.49
C LEU A 543 -20.16 -0.07 10.66
N LEU A 544 -19.36 -1.02 10.18
CA LEU A 544 -19.61 -2.45 10.30
C LEU A 544 -19.71 -2.88 11.76
N VAL A 545 -18.74 -2.48 12.57
CA VAL A 545 -18.69 -2.73 14.01
C VAL A 545 -19.94 -2.18 14.70
N SER A 546 -20.34 -0.94 14.40
CA SER A 546 -21.54 -0.31 14.96
C SER A 546 -22.83 -1.07 14.63
N VAL A 547 -22.98 -1.52 13.37
CA VAL A 547 -24.13 -2.33 12.93
C VAL A 547 -24.14 -3.67 13.66
N LEU A 548 -22.98 -4.33 13.81
CA LEU A 548 -22.85 -5.60 14.52
C LEU A 548 -23.20 -5.46 16.01
N VAL A 549 -22.85 -4.35 16.68
CA VAL A 549 -23.33 -4.11 18.06
C VAL A 549 -24.82 -3.94 18.12
N GLY A 550 -25.41 -3.12 17.23
CA GLY A 550 -26.86 -2.96 17.16
C GLY A 550 -27.57 -4.31 17.00
N ALA A 551 -27.08 -5.14 16.07
CA ALA A 551 -27.61 -6.48 15.80
C ALA A 551 -27.44 -7.42 17.01
N THR A 552 -26.29 -7.40 17.68
CA THR A 552 -26.01 -8.22 18.86
C THR A 552 -26.91 -7.83 20.03
N VAL A 553 -27.08 -6.53 20.31
CA VAL A 553 -27.96 -6.02 21.37
C VAL A 553 -29.42 -6.37 21.10
N LEU A 554 -29.89 -6.22 19.85
CA LEU A 554 -31.24 -6.60 19.45
C LEU A 554 -31.48 -8.10 19.65
N THR A 555 -30.54 -8.92 19.19
CA THR A 555 -30.63 -10.38 19.30
C THR A 555 -30.54 -10.83 20.76
N PHE A 556 -29.73 -10.17 21.58
CA PHE A 556 -29.63 -10.40 23.02
C PHE A 556 -30.99 -10.18 23.71
N ARG A 557 -31.67 -9.05 23.42
CA ARG A 557 -33.02 -8.77 23.96
C ARG A 557 -34.02 -9.87 23.61
N VAL A 558 -34.01 -10.34 22.37
CA VAL A 558 -34.92 -11.41 21.93
C VAL A 558 -34.58 -12.75 22.61
N THR A 559 -33.29 -13.07 22.70
CA THR A 559 -32.78 -14.33 23.30
C THR A 559 -33.11 -14.44 24.78
N TYR A 560 -32.84 -13.37 25.53
CA TYR A 560 -32.94 -13.37 26.98
C TYR A 560 -34.23 -12.73 27.51
N ARG A 561 -35.21 -12.45 26.65
CA ARG A 561 -36.49 -11.81 27.01
C ARG A 561 -37.13 -12.38 28.28
N ARG A 562 -37.18 -13.71 28.42
CA ARG A 562 -37.74 -14.37 29.62
C ARG A 562 -36.90 -14.11 30.88
N LYS A 563 -35.56 -14.17 30.78
CA LYS A 563 -34.66 -13.87 31.90
C LYS A 563 -34.74 -12.38 32.29
N ILE A 564 -34.84 -11.47 31.31
CA ILE A 564 -35.03 -10.03 31.52
C ILE A 564 -36.35 -9.78 32.26
N HIS A 565 -37.45 -10.44 31.85
CA HIS A 565 -38.74 -10.32 32.53
C HIS A 565 -38.69 -10.78 33.99
N VAL A 566 -38.12 -11.96 34.24
CA VAL A 566 -37.97 -12.49 35.61
C VAL A 566 -37.10 -11.57 36.44
N ALA A 567 -35.99 -11.05 35.89
CA ALA A 567 -35.13 -10.11 36.61
C ALA A 567 -35.89 -8.82 36.97
N TYR A 568 -36.67 -8.27 36.04
CA TYR A 568 -37.50 -7.09 36.26
C TYR A 568 -38.56 -7.32 37.36
N VAL A 569 -39.33 -8.41 37.27
CA VAL A 569 -40.39 -8.73 38.24
C VAL A 569 -39.81 -9.01 39.63
N CYS A 570 -38.66 -9.69 39.72
CA CYS A 570 -38.01 -10.00 40.99
C CYS A 570 -37.13 -8.85 41.54
N GLY A 571 -37.14 -7.66 40.92
CA GLY A 571 -36.29 -6.53 41.33
C GLY A 571 -34.79 -6.81 41.28
N ARG A 572 -34.36 -7.82 40.51
CA ARG A 572 -32.95 -8.18 40.37
C ARG A 572 -32.24 -7.22 39.43
N SER A 573 -30.98 -6.93 39.76
CA SER A 573 -30.14 -6.07 38.91
C SER A 573 -30.05 -6.59 37.46
N PRO A 574 -30.11 -5.71 36.45
CA PRO A 574 -29.90 -6.06 35.03
C PRO A 574 -28.59 -6.80 34.77
N TRP A 575 -27.59 -6.60 35.64
CA TRP A 575 -26.31 -7.31 35.62
C TRP A 575 -26.46 -8.84 35.62
N TRP A 576 -27.46 -9.38 36.31
CA TRP A 576 -27.66 -10.83 36.41
C TRP A 576 -27.92 -11.48 35.04
N VAL A 577 -28.52 -10.73 34.11
CA VAL A 577 -28.80 -11.19 32.74
C VAL A 577 -27.64 -10.87 31.81
N ALA A 578 -26.98 -9.73 31.99
CA ALA A 578 -25.93 -9.24 31.10
C ALA A 578 -24.53 -9.82 31.37
N LYS A 579 -24.29 -10.42 32.54
CA LYS A 579 -22.94 -10.84 33.00
C LYS A 579 -22.13 -11.67 31.99
N GLU A 580 -22.77 -12.58 31.24
CA GLU A 580 -22.09 -13.43 30.26
C GLU A 580 -21.62 -12.61 29.05
N ALA A 581 -22.49 -11.72 28.55
CA ALA A 581 -22.15 -10.83 27.44
C ALA A 581 -21.09 -9.80 27.86
N VAL A 582 -21.20 -9.25 29.07
CA VAL A 582 -20.20 -8.30 29.60
C VAL A 582 -18.86 -8.98 29.85
N ALA A 583 -18.83 -10.23 30.34
CA ALA A 583 -17.58 -10.97 30.52
C ALA A 583 -16.81 -11.12 29.20
N PHE A 584 -17.52 -11.34 28.08
CA PHE A 584 -16.89 -11.36 26.75
C PHE A 584 -16.28 -10.00 26.37
N GLU A 585 -16.99 -8.88 26.60
CA GLU A 585 -16.44 -7.54 26.33
C GLU A 585 -15.21 -7.25 27.18
N VAL A 586 -15.22 -7.64 28.46
CA VAL A 586 -14.09 -7.47 29.38
C VAL A 586 -12.91 -8.30 28.92
N ALA A 587 -13.12 -9.58 28.58
CA ALA A 587 -12.05 -10.45 28.08
C ALA A 587 -11.42 -9.90 26.80
N PHE A 588 -12.25 -9.42 25.86
CA PHE A 588 -11.77 -8.80 24.63
C PHE A 588 -10.97 -7.52 24.90
N PHE A 589 -11.47 -6.64 25.76
CA PHE A 589 -10.78 -5.40 26.12
C PHE A 589 -9.43 -5.66 26.81
N LEU A 590 -9.37 -6.65 27.73
CA LEU A 590 -8.12 -7.07 28.36
C LEU A 590 -7.15 -7.70 27.36
N ALA A 591 -7.63 -8.52 26.43
CA ALA A 591 -6.81 -9.09 25.36
C ALA A 591 -6.21 -7.99 24.46
N MET A 592 -6.99 -6.95 24.14
CA MET A 592 -6.51 -5.79 23.38
C MET A 592 -5.42 -5.03 24.15
N ILE A 593 -5.59 -4.79 25.45
CA ILE A 593 -4.56 -4.18 26.29
C ILE A 593 -3.29 -5.05 26.30
N GLY A 594 -3.42 -6.36 26.50
CA GLY A 594 -2.29 -7.29 26.49
C GLY A 594 -1.53 -7.28 25.16
N TRP A 595 -2.26 -7.28 24.04
CA TRP A 595 -1.68 -7.15 22.70
C TRP A 595 -0.96 -5.83 22.50
N LEU A 596 -1.56 -4.71 22.95
CA LEU A 596 -0.95 -3.39 22.86
C LEU A 596 0.34 -3.31 23.68
N LEU A 597 0.34 -3.82 24.91
CA LEU A 597 1.54 -3.87 25.76
C LEU A 597 2.65 -4.73 25.14
N TYR A 598 2.29 -5.85 24.52
CA TYR A 598 3.23 -6.68 23.78
C TYR A 598 3.85 -5.90 22.61
N LYS A 599 3.05 -5.19 21.82
CA LYS A 599 3.53 -4.39 20.69
C LYS A 599 4.40 -3.21 21.10
N VAL A 600 4.03 -2.50 22.17
CA VAL A 600 4.85 -1.41 22.72
C VAL A 600 6.18 -1.93 23.24
N ARG A 601 6.18 -3.09 23.93
CA ARG A 601 7.42 -3.71 24.40
C ARG A 601 8.33 -4.14 23.26
N ASP A 602 7.77 -4.79 22.24
CA ASP A 602 8.50 -5.20 21.03
C ASP A 602 9.14 -3.98 20.33
N HIS A 603 8.36 -2.91 20.17
CA HIS A 603 8.84 -1.65 19.63
C HIS A 603 9.97 -1.03 20.48
N TRP A 604 9.82 -1.00 21.80
CA TRP A 604 10.84 -0.45 22.70
C TRP A 604 12.15 -1.23 22.63
N ILE A 605 12.09 -2.57 22.58
CA ILE A 605 13.28 -3.43 22.40
C ILE A 605 13.96 -3.13 21.06
N GLN A 606 13.18 -2.95 19.99
CA GLN A 606 13.71 -2.60 18.66
C GLN A 606 14.34 -1.21 18.64
N ALA A 607 13.70 -0.21 19.25
CA ALA A 607 14.23 1.16 19.34
C ALA A 607 15.50 1.24 20.20
N GLU A 608 15.56 0.52 21.32
CA GLU A 608 16.73 0.50 22.21
C GLU A 608 17.94 -0.21 21.58
N SER A 609 17.70 -1.10 20.62
CA SER A 609 18.76 -1.86 19.97
C SER A 609 19.79 -1.00 19.20
N ARG A 610 19.48 0.29 18.91
CA ARG A 610 20.32 1.24 18.12
C ARG A 610 20.85 0.67 16.80
N VAL A 611 20.32 -0.47 16.36
CA VAL A 611 20.76 -1.16 15.15
C VAL A 611 20.33 -0.28 13.98
N PRO A 612 21.25 0.11 13.09
CA PRO A 612 20.89 0.72 11.82
C PRO A 612 20.36 -0.40 10.90
N SER A 613 19.18 -0.92 11.23
CA SER A 613 18.38 -1.62 10.23
C SER A 613 17.35 -0.62 9.78
N THR A 614 17.25 -0.36 8.49
CA THR A 614 16.15 0.39 7.87
C THR A 614 14.77 -0.05 8.40
N TRP A 615 14.66 -1.30 8.81
CA TRP A 615 13.52 -1.87 9.51
C TRP A 615 13.20 -1.17 10.85
N SER A 616 14.17 -0.93 11.74
CA SER A 616 13.92 -0.28 13.04
C SER A 616 13.55 1.21 12.90
N ILE A 617 14.11 1.91 11.92
CA ILE A 617 13.84 3.35 11.66
C ILE A 617 12.46 3.54 11.01
N GLY A 618 12.04 2.64 10.11
CA GLY A 618 10.74 2.71 9.43
C GLY A 618 9.52 2.51 10.33
N PHE A 619 9.68 1.95 11.54
CA PHE A 619 8.58 1.72 12.48
C PHE A 619 8.55 2.70 13.67
N GLU A 620 9.48 3.65 13.77
CA GLU A 620 9.56 4.60 14.89
C GLU A 620 8.26 5.38 15.12
N ASN A 621 7.54 5.71 14.05
CA ASN A 621 6.30 6.48 14.15
C ASN A 621 5.04 5.61 14.32
N GLN A 622 5.16 4.29 14.17
CA GLN A 622 3.99 3.39 14.17
C GLN A 622 3.39 3.21 15.57
N TRP A 623 4.21 3.19 16.64
CA TRP A 623 3.79 3.00 18.03
C TRP A 623 4.05 4.22 18.91
N THR A 624 3.68 5.39 18.42
CA THR A 624 3.70 6.65 19.17
C THR A 624 2.66 6.67 20.29
N PRO A 625 2.80 7.55 21.30
CA PRO A 625 1.77 7.75 22.32
C PRO A 625 0.38 8.00 21.73
N SER A 626 0.30 8.71 20.59
CA SER A 626 -0.97 8.93 19.86
C SER A 626 -1.58 7.63 19.35
N THR A 627 -0.81 6.70 18.76
CA THR A 627 -1.31 5.36 18.38
C THR A 627 -1.85 4.61 19.60
N ILE A 628 -1.10 4.62 20.71
CA ILE A 628 -1.50 3.96 21.96
C ILE A 628 -2.82 4.55 22.48
N PHE A 629 -2.93 5.88 22.57
CA PHE A 629 -4.14 6.56 23.02
C PHE A 629 -5.33 6.36 22.08
N ALA A 630 -5.10 6.32 20.77
CA ALA A 630 -6.16 6.09 19.79
C ALA A 630 -6.70 4.65 19.87
N VAL A 631 -5.82 3.65 19.97
CA VAL A 631 -6.22 2.23 20.12
C VAL A 631 -6.94 2.02 21.45
N LEU A 632 -6.39 2.52 22.57
CA LEU A 632 -7.03 2.44 23.88
C LEU A 632 -8.34 3.22 23.92
N GLY A 633 -8.38 4.42 23.36
CA GLY A 633 -9.54 5.29 23.30
C GLY A 633 -10.67 4.66 22.49
N PHE A 634 -10.36 4.14 21.30
CA PHE A 634 -11.31 3.39 20.48
C PHE A 634 -11.86 2.16 21.22
N GLY A 635 -10.97 1.35 21.81
CA GLY A 635 -11.35 0.19 22.60
C GLY A 635 -12.19 0.53 23.83
N ALA A 636 -11.89 1.63 24.53
CA ALA A 636 -12.59 2.06 25.74
C ALA A 636 -13.98 2.63 25.42
N VAL A 637 -14.08 3.52 24.43
CA VAL A 637 -15.37 4.04 23.94
C VAL A 637 -16.26 2.88 23.52
N TRP A 638 -15.69 1.93 22.76
CA TRP A 638 -16.40 0.75 22.33
C TRP A 638 -16.90 -0.11 23.49
N PHE A 639 -16.02 -0.43 24.43
CA PHE A 639 -16.34 -1.21 25.63
C PHE A 639 -17.49 -0.55 26.41
N VAL A 640 -17.39 0.75 26.69
CA VAL A 640 -18.40 1.52 27.43
C VAL A 640 -19.74 1.54 26.70
N VAL A 641 -19.73 1.79 25.39
CA VAL A 641 -20.96 1.82 24.57
C VAL A 641 -21.61 0.43 24.54
N SER A 642 -20.83 -0.63 24.31
CA SER A 642 -21.37 -2.00 24.25
C SER A 642 -21.96 -2.44 25.59
N VAL A 643 -21.22 -2.26 26.67
CA VAL A 643 -21.67 -2.61 28.02
C VAL A 643 -22.88 -1.76 28.42
N GLY A 644 -22.86 -0.47 28.13
CA GLY A 644 -23.98 0.45 28.40
C GLY A 644 -25.24 0.06 27.63
N LEU A 645 -25.12 -0.27 26.34
CA LEU A 645 -26.24 -0.73 25.52
C LEU A 645 -26.76 -2.10 25.98
N MET A 646 -25.89 -3.03 26.37
CA MET A 646 -26.29 -4.34 26.92
C MET A 646 -26.98 -4.20 28.28
N HIS A 647 -26.47 -3.33 29.15
CA HIS A 647 -27.09 -3.05 30.45
C HIS A 647 -28.47 -2.39 30.28
N LYS A 648 -28.56 -1.37 29.41
CA LYS A 648 -29.84 -0.75 29.02
C LYS A 648 -30.78 -1.76 28.36
N ALA A 649 -30.24 -2.70 27.60
CA ALA A 649 -31.02 -3.78 27.01
C ALA A 649 -31.59 -4.74 28.05
N ALA A 650 -30.84 -5.02 29.10
CA ALA A 650 -31.26 -5.85 30.23
C ALA A 650 -32.19 -5.13 31.22
N SER A 651 -32.18 -3.78 31.28
CA SER A 651 -33.01 -3.00 32.19
C SER A 651 -34.39 -2.63 31.64
N GLN A 652 -34.54 -2.52 30.31
CA GLN A 652 -35.80 -2.12 29.69
C GLN A 652 -36.67 -3.34 29.38
N TRP A 653 -37.69 -3.57 30.22
CA TRP A 653 -38.80 -4.47 29.88
C TRP A 653 -39.85 -3.73 29.06
N ASP A 654 -40.08 -4.17 27.82
CA ASP A 654 -41.09 -3.59 26.95
C ASP A 654 -42.45 -4.26 27.22
N ALA A 655 -43.29 -3.61 28.04
CA ALA A 655 -44.60 -4.10 28.48
C ALA A 655 -45.63 -4.20 27.34
N ARG A 656 -45.35 -3.62 26.16
CA ARG A 656 -46.30 -3.50 25.03
C ARG A 656 -46.64 -4.82 24.32
N GLY A 657 -46.01 -5.94 24.69
CA GLY A 657 -46.21 -7.24 24.03
C GLY A 657 -47.04 -8.25 24.83
N GLY A 658 -47.71 -7.84 25.92
CA GLY A 658 -48.39 -8.76 26.84
C GLY A 658 -49.70 -8.26 27.45
N ALA A 659 -50.25 -7.14 26.98
CA ALA A 659 -51.51 -6.61 27.49
C ALA A 659 -52.66 -6.87 26.51
N GLU A 660 -52.97 -8.14 26.29
CA GLU A 660 -54.37 -8.57 26.12
C GLU A 660 -54.54 -9.83 26.99
N PRO A 661 -55.36 -9.76 28.07
CA PRO A 661 -55.69 -10.93 28.85
C PRO A 661 -56.50 -11.92 27.99
N GLN A 662 -56.24 -13.21 28.21
CA GLN A 662 -56.82 -14.36 27.51
C GLN A 662 -58.34 -14.39 27.53
#